data_AF-A0A239NA98-F1
#
_entry.id   AF-A0A239NA98-F1
#
_cell.length_a   1.000
_cell.length_b   1.000
_cell.length_c   1.000
_cell.angle_alpha   90.00
_cell.angle_beta   90.00
_cell.angle_gamma   90.00
#
_symmetry.space_group_name_H-M   'P 1'
#
loop_
_entity.id
_entity.type
_entity.pdbx_description
1 polymer ?
#
loop_
_entity_poly.entity_id
_entity_poly.type
_entity_poly.pdbx_seq_one_letter_code
_entity_poly.pdbx_strand_id
1 'polypeptide(L)'
;MLDGFDELLQAVGVSHTDYLRKVADFQRREAVQGRPVAVLVTSRTAVADRAYVPAGTVVLRLEPFDEPRIEAWLDIWNETNAESFRAAGVAPLSATSVLAQRALAEQPLLLLMLAIYDADGNALQKLGADIGQYELYDRLLTTFARREVEKHRAGLSEADLHLAVEEELRTLSVVAFAMHNRGNLWVTEEELQADLPALFGIPRVPTAGGDLRVPLRAAQLMIGRFFFVHRARAATGADERRETFEFLHATFGEFLIARLTCQVLDSMAAQERATMMSVAAAPVDDDLLHALLSFSPLTFSTAIPGFIEEKIGAELASLTSRLYQAAGEDPPARRHGDYRPRRLPDAARFAAYSANLLLLTLCAVREVSYADLCPTTDDVVAAWRRQTLLWRSQLYGEAWTSLLFTIRVDREWQDGRRAIRLGWFNDEQDTKPIDPYWTYDLRPASTNGFSDSRESPDFFLHRANFECDRIDDVIGHALEPLARSLDASVNTFTAWSPDACSSAVRTLLEAWLLPLQDAGTDEPRGVYERVAGTAVLRSPLWGFDTDLRFAGLVLDRLATDHLVSPELAVQVLERLLGTRRLSGSLALAPHFVRCFLAFAGRESDTDLVLRDLFTDRVDAYLHVMNPADRDPLVEVIIRFQELGIPILGRATSDWHHEAVATTLARRVDLKKRWAALAADDVGDLGARGDAELVEDVADVDRGRLG
;
A
#
# COMPACT_ATOMS: atom_id res chain seq x y z
N MET A 1 0.33 -34.16 11.78
CA MET A 1 -0.44 -32.93 11.52
C MET A 1 -0.20 -32.00 12.69
N LEU A 2 0.16 -30.76 12.42
CA LEU A 2 0.35 -29.69 13.39
C LEU A 2 -0.80 -28.71 13.19
N ASP A 3 -1.68 -28.62 14.17
CA ASP A 3 -2.89 -27.78 14.08
C ASP A 3 -2.65 -26.48 14.87
N GLY A 4 -3.09 -25.33 14.36
CA GLY A 4 -3.01 -24.04 15.06
C GLY A 4 -1.61 -23.42 15.12
N PHE A 5 -0.89 -23.32 13.99
CA PHE A 5 0.44 -22.71 13.95
C PHE A 5 0.48 -21.24 14.44
N ASP A 6 -0.60 -20.50 14.23
CA ASP A 6 -0.80 -19.15 14.72
C ASP A 6 -0.78 -19.06 16.25
N GLU A 7 -1.34 -20.05 16.94
CA GLU A 7 -1.35 -20.12 18.40
C GLU A 7 0.08 -20.33 18.96
N LEU A 8 0.89 -21.11 18.26
CA LEU A 8 2.28 -21.40 18.65
C LEU A 8 3.18 -20.16 18.52
N LEU A 9 2.96 -19.32 17.50
CA LEU A 9 3.69 -18.06 17.35
C LEU A 9 3.32 -17.03 18.42
N GLN A 10 2.07 -17.06 18.90
CA GLN A 10 1.58 -16.13 19.92
C GLN A 10 1.95 -16.55 21.36
N ALA A 11 2.02 -17.85 21.66
CA ALA A 11 2.32 -18.35 23.00
C ALA A 11 3.78 -18.13 23.46
N VAL A 12 4.72 -17.95 22.53
CA VAL A 12 6.17 -17.95 22.85
C VAL A 12 6.76 -16.53 22.90
N GLY A 13 6.01 -15.49 22.51
CA GLY A 13 6.43 -14.08 22.62
C GLY A 13 7.71 -13.69 21.84
N VAL A 14 8.30 -14.64 21.13
CA VAL A 14 9.51 -14.49 20.32
C VAL A 14 9.14 -14.92 18.91
N SER A 15 9.39 -14.03 17.95
CA SER A 15 9.30 -14.28 16.52
C SER A 15 10.09 -15.54 16.13
N HIS A 16 9.44 -16.70 16.16
CA HIS A 16 9.95 -17.92 15.57
C HIS A 16 9.46 -18.01 14.12
N THR A 17 9.80 -16.99 13.32
CA THR A 17 9.69 -17.04 11.84
C THR A 17 10.38 -18.27 11.25
N ASP A 18 11.32 -18.86 11.98
CA ASP A 18 12.04 -20.09 11.64
C ASP A 18 11.32 -21.41 12.01
N TYR A 19 10.10 -21.41 12.56
CA TYR A 19 9.44 -22.66 12.98
C TYR A 19 9.23 -23.64 11.81
N LEU A 20 8.68 -23.15 10.69
CA LEU A 20 8.53 -23.96 9.48
C LEU A 20 9.87 -24.44 8.93
N ARG A 21 10.96 -23.66 9.15
CA ARG A 21 12.32 -24.09 8.83
C ARG A 21 12.77 -25.27 9.68
N LYS A 22 12.48 -25.26 10.99
CA LYS A 22 12.75 -26.39 11.89
C LYS A 22 11.95 -27.64 11.50
N VAL A 23 10.71 -27.47 11.03
CA VAL A 23 9.89 -28.56 10.48
C VAL A 23 10.56 -29.14 9.22
N ALA A 24 11.00 -28.29 8.30
CA ALA A 24 11.72 -28.74 7.10
C ALA A 24 13.06 -29.44 7.44
N ASP A 25 13.80 -28.95 8.44
CA ASP A 25 15.02 -29.61 8.95
C ASP A 25 14.72 -30.98 9.56
N PHE A 26 13.60 -31.13 10.25
CA PHE A 26 13.12 -32.42 10.73
C PHE A 26 12.80 -33.37 9.58
N GLN A 27 12.04 -32.93 8.57
CA GLN A 27 11.73 -33.74 7.39
C GLN A 27 12.99 -34.20 6.66
N ARG A 28 13.99 -33.32 6.49
CA ARG A 28 15.29 -33.66 5.88
C ARG A 28 16.05 -34.73 6.68
N ARG A 29 16.15 -34.55 8.01
CA ARG A 29 16.85 -35.50 8.89
C ARG A 29 16.21 -36.88 8.86
N GLU A 30 14.88 -36.93 8.86
CA GLU A 30 14.13 -38.18 8.82
C GLU A 30 14.25 -38.87 7.46
N ALA A 31 14.23 -38.12 6.35
CA ALA A 31 14.48 -38.66 5.02
C ALA A 31 15.88 -39.28 4.88
N VAL A 32 16.92 -38.63 5.39
CA VAL A 32 18.31 -39.17 5.39
C VAL A 32 18.42 -40.47 6.20
N GLN A 33 17.61 -40.63 7.24
CA GLN A 33 17.54 -41.85 8.05
C GLN A 33 16.66 -42.95 7.44
N GLY A 34 16.15 -42.76 6.21
CA GLY A 34 15.27 -43.72 5.54
C GLY A 34 13.83 -43.72 6.03
N ARG A 35 13.39 -42.66 6.73
CA ARG A 35 12.04 -42.50 7.28
C ARG A 35 11.38 -41.21 6.76
N PRO A 36 11.05 -41.08 5.47
CA PRO A 36 10.46 -39.84 4.96
C PRO A 36 9.12 -39.52 5.66
N VAL A 37 8.93 -38.27 6.07
CA VAL A 37 7.73 -37.80 6.77
C VAL A 37 7.09 -36.60 6.06
N ALA A 38 5.77 -36.64 5.93
CA ALA A 38 4.96 -35.52 5.47
C ALA A 38 4.36 -34.79 6.69
N VAL A 39 4.44 -33.46 6.70
CA VAL A 39 3.90 -32.63 7.78
C VAL A 39 2.86 -31.69 7.18
N LEU A 40 1.61 -31.84 7.62
CA LEU A 40 0.54 -30.86 7.37
C LEU A 40 0.52 -29.88 8.53
N VAL A 41 0.55 -28.58 8.22
CA VAL A 41 0.44 -27.48 9.18
C VAL A 41 -0.80 -26.66 8.84
N THR A 42 -1.66 -26.40 9.82
CA THR A 42 -2.78 -25.46 9.66
C THR A 42 -2.41 -24.11 10.30
N SER A 43 -2.89 -23.02 9.72
CA SER A 43 -2.67 -21.65 10.20
C SER A 43 -3.77 -20.76 9.67
N ARG A 44 -4.10 -19.70 10.41
CA ARG A 44 -4.83 -18.56 9.84
C ARG A 44 -4.00 -17.88 8.74
N THR A 45 -4.66 -17.34 7.71
CA THR A 45 -4.03 -16.67 6.56
C THR A 45 -3.15 -15.49 6.99
N ALA A 46 -3.65 -14.65 7.90
CA ALA A 46 -2.93 -13.47 8.39
C ALA A 46 -1.56 -13.77 9.05
N VAL A 47 -1.38 -15.00 9.54
CA VAL A 47 -0.13 -15.46 10.16
C VAL A 47 0.75 -16.22 9.16
N ALA A 48 0.14 -16.93 8.21
CA ALA A 48 0.88 -17.62 7.15
C ALA A 48 1.73 -16.64 6.31
N ASP A 49 1.22 -15.43 6.05
CA ASP A 49 1.94 -14.38 5.30
C ASP A 49 3.21 -13.86 6.00
N ARG A 50 3.38 -14.17 7.29
CA ARG A 50 4.49 -13.68 8.13
C ARG A 50 5.55 -14.74 8.40
N ALA A 51 5.26 -15.99 8.08
CA ALA A 51 6.18 -17.09 8.30
C ALA A 51 7.14 -17.23 7.13
N TYR A 52 8.40 -17.54 7.40
CA TYR A 52 9.31 -17.95 6.33
C TYR A 52 8.90 -19.34 5.86
N VAL A 53 8.26 -19.41 4.69
CA VAL A 53 7.83 -20.67 4.07
C VAL A 53 9.02 -21.30 3.33
N PRO A 54 9.48 -22.51 3.74
CA PRO A 54 10.59 -23.18 3.06
C PRO A 54 10.26 -23.48 1.59
N ALA A 55 11.27 -23.39 0.72
CA ALA A 55 11.13 -23.73 -0.69
C ALA A 55 10.60 -25.18 -0.88
N GLY A 56 9.65 -25.36 -1.80
CA GLY A 56 9.00 -26.63 -2.07
C GLY A 56 7.79 -26.95 -1.18
N THR A 57 7.39 -26.04 -0.29
CA THR A 57 6.14 -26.17 0.50
C THR A 57 4.91 -25.98 -0.39
N VAL A 58 3.91 -26.85 -0.23
CA VAL A 58 2.59 -26.70 -0.86
C VAL A 58 1.68 -25.93 0.10
N VAL A 59 1.12 -24.82 -0.37
CA VAL A 59 0.15 -24.01 0.39
C VAL A 59 -1.24 -24.30 -0.14
N LEU A 60 -2.16 -24.67 0.76
CA LEU A 60 -3.56 -24.93 0.45
C LEU A 60 -4.42 -23.93 1.23
N ARG A 61 -5.19 -23.12 0.50
CA ARG A 61 -6.22 -22.26 1.09
C ARG A 61 -7.55 -23.00 1.09
N LEU A 62 -8.22 -23.03 2.24
CA LEU A 62 -9.59 -23.49 2.32
C LEU A 62 -10.49 -22.37 1.83
N GLU A 63 -11.18 -22.60 0.71
CA GLU A 63 -12.17 -21.66 0.20
C GLU A 63 -13.45 -21.72 1.04
N PRO A 64 -14.18 -20.60 1.15
CA PRO A 64 -15.49 -20.59 1.81
C PRO A 64 -16.47 -21.58 1.16
N PHE A 65 -17.50 -22.00 1.90
CA PHE A 65 -18.53 -22.87 1.35
C PHE A 65 -19.25 -22.16 0.20
N ASP A 66 -19.25 -22.77 -0.98
CA ASP A 66 -20.11 -22.36 -2.08
C ASP A 66 -21.55 -22.83 -1.84
N GLU A 67 -22.48 -22.28 -2.62
CA GLU A 67 -23.90 -22.56 -2.54
C GLU A 67 -24.24 -24.06 -2.52
N PRO A 68 -23.65 -24.94 -3.37
CA PRO A 68 -23.91 -26.38 -3.29
C PRO A 68 -23.47 -27.03 -1.98
N ARG A 69 -22.37 -26.57 -1.37
CA ARG A 69 -21.92 -27.08 -0.06
C ARG A 69 -22.81 -26.59 1.07
N ILE A 70 -23.33 -25.36 0.98
CA ILE A 70 -24.31 -24.83 1.94
C ILE A 70 -25.60 -25.66 1.87
N GLU A 71 -26.14 -25.91 0.68
CA GLU A 71 -27.33 -26.73 0.49
C GLU A 71 -27.14 -28.16 1.04
N ALA A 72 -26.03 -28.81 0.70
CA ALA A 72 -25.73 -30.15 1.21
C ALA A 72 -25.61 -30.20 2.74
N TRP A 73 -25.02 -29.16 3.34
CA TRP A 73 -24.96 -29.04 4.79
C TRP A 73 -26.36 -28.88 5.41
N LEU A 74 -27.23 -28.09 4.78
CA LEU A 74 -28.61 -27.88 5.22
C LEU A 74 -29.47 -29.13 5.09
N ASP A 75 -29.29 -29.92 4.04
CA ASP A 75 -29.98 -31.21 3.87
C ASP A 75 -29.67 -32.13 5.05
N ILE A 76 -28.38 -32.29 5.39
CA ILE A 76 -27.94 -33.11 6.53
C ILE A 76 -28.54 -32.58 7.85
N TRP A 77 -28.51 -31.27 8.06
CA TRP A 77 -29.05 -30.63 9.26
C TRP A 77 -30.56 -30.86 9.40
N ASN A 78 -31.31 -30.62 8.33
CA ASN A 78 -32.76 -30.75 8.29
C ASN A 78 -33.22 -32.20 8.45
N GLU A 79 -32.55 -33.15 7.79
CA GLU A 79 -32.82 -34.57 7.93
C GLU A 79 -32.56 -35.06 9.36
N THR A 80 -31.41 -34.68 9.93
CA THR A 80 -31.00 -35.11 11.28
C THR A 80 -31.94 -34.58 12.37
N ASN A 81 -32.49 -33.38 12.19
CA ASN A 81 -33.33 -32.71 13.19
C ASN A 81 -34.84 -32.78 12.90
N ALA A 82 -35.27 -33.51 11.88
CA ALA A 82 -36.67 -33.53 11.40
C ALA A 82 -37.70 -33.94 12.48
N GLU A 83 -37.34 -34.82 13.42
CA GLU A 83 -38.21 -35.20 14.53
C GLU A 83 -38.34 -34.07 15.57
N SER A 84 -37.22 -33.47 15.97
CA SER A 84 -37.18 -32.34 16.90
C SER A 84 -37.94 -31.12 16.37
N PHE A 85 -37.81 -30.81 15.08
CA PHE A 85 -38.52 -29.70 14.44
C PHE A 85 -40.04 -29.91 14.45
N ARG A 86 -40.50 -31.12 14.13
CA ARG A 86 -41.94 -31.45 14.22
C ARG A 86 -42.47 -31.35 15.64
N ALA A 87 -41.70 -31.79 16.64
CA ALA A 87 -42.09 -31.70 18.04
C ALA A 87 -42.16 -30.24 18.55
N ALA A 88 -41.26 -29.38 18.07
CA ALA A 88 -41.19 -27.96 18.44
C ALA A 88 -42.10 -27.06 17.58
N GLY A 89 -42.74 -27.58 16.53
CA GLY A 89 -43.56 -26.79 15.60
C GLY A 89 -42.74 -25.83 14.73
N VAL A 90 -41.48 -26.18 14.46
CA VAL A 90 -40.52 -25.37 13.68
C VAL A 90 -40.41 -25.94 12.27
N ALA A 91 -40.44 -25.09 11.25
CA ALA A 91 -40.22 -25.50 9.86
C ALA A 91 -38.73 -25.80 9.59
N PRO A 92 -38.39 -26.71 8.66
CA PRO A 92 -37.00 -26.92 8.23
C PRO A 92 -36.36 -25.61 7.73
N LEU A 93 -35.04 -25.48 7.91
CA LEU A 93 -34.30 -24.30 7.49
C LEU A 93 -34.15 -24.27 5.96
N SER A 94 -34.64 -23.21 5.33
CA SER A 94 -34.58 -23.07 3.87
C SER A 94 -33.21 -22.54 3.39
N ALA A 95 -32.71 -23.07 2.27
CA ALA A 95 -31.51 -22.56 1.61
C ALA A 95 -31.66 -21.08 1.23
N THR A 96 -32.84 -20.66 0.77
CA THR A 96 -33.12 -19.27 0.42
C THR A 96 -32.89 -18.31 1.59
N SER A 97 -33.35 -18.66 2.81
CA SER A 97 -33.15 -17.82 4.01
C SER A 97 -31.68 -17.74 4.41
N VAL A 98 -30.93 -18.81 4.23
CA VAL A 98 -29.49 -18.87 4.58
C VAL A 98 -28.65 -18.13 3.55
N LEU A 99 -28.95 -18.30 2.26
CA LEU A 99 -28.25 -17.64 1.15
C LEU A 99 -28.53 -16.13 1.12
N ALA A 100 -29.66 -15.66 1.68
CA ALA A 100 -29.86 -14.25 1.95
C ALA A 100 -28.79 -13.68 2.90
N GLN A 101 -28.20 -14.53 3.75
CA GLN A 101 -27.11 -14.22 4.69
C GLN A 101 -25.78 -14.86 4.25
N ARG A 102 -25.51 -14.86 2.95
CA ARG A 102 -24.38 -15.57 2.32
C ARG A 102 -23.04 -15.34 3.03
N ALA A 103 -22.70 -14.10 3.35
CA ALA A 103 -21.43 -13.77 4.00
C ALA A 103 -21.16 -14.55 5.30
N LEU A 104 -22.22 -14.95 6.01
CA LEU A 104 -22.13 -15.80 7.20
C LEU A 104 -22.25 -17.28 6.85
N ALA A 105 -23.14 -17.63 5.92
CA ALA A 105 -23.37 -19.01 5.51
C ALA A 105 -22.15 -19.68 4.85
N GLU A 106 -21.28 -18.89 4.22
CA GLU A 106 -20.03 -19.35 3.63
C GLU A 106 -19.02 -19.86 4.68
N GLN A 107 -19.21 -19.51 5.96
CA GLN A 107 -18.38 -19.95 7.07
C GLN A 107 -19.09 -21.07 7.87
N PRO A 108 -18.56 -22.31 7.92
CA PRO A 108 -19.28 -23.45 8.48
C PRO A 108 -19.76 -23.29 9.92
N LEU A 109 -18.97 -22.61 10.77
CA LEU A 109 -19.35 -22.33 12.15
C LEU A 109 -20.52 -21.33 12.23
N LEU A 110 -20.49 -20.27 11.42
CA LEU A 110 -21.55 -19.27 11.40
C LEU A 110 -22.83 -19.84 10.76
N LEU A 111 -22.70 -20.70 9.74
CA LEU A 111 -23.82 -21.47 9.18
C LEU A 111 -24.51 -22.33 10.25
N LEU A 112 -23.74 -23.05 11.08
CA LEU A 112 -24.28 -23.81 12.21
C LEU A 112 -25.02 -22.89 13.19
N MET A 113 -24.48 -21.70 13.45
CA MET A 113 -25.08 -20.77 14.39
C MET A 113 -26.37 -20.13 13.85
N LEU A 114 -26.44 -19.82 12.55
CA LEU A 114 -27.68 -19.45 11.87
C LEU A 114 -28.73 -20.56 12.00
N ALA A 115 -28.33 -21.82 11.88
CA ALA A 115 -29.24 -22.95 12.00
C ALA A 115 -29.77 -23.16 13.42
N ILE A 116 -28.92 -23.00 14.44
CA ILE A 116 -29.35 -23.04 15.85
C ILE A 116 -30.25 -21.85 16.21
N TYR A 117 -29.99 -20.68 15.60
CA TYR A 117 -30.82 -19.49 15.76
C TYR A 117 -32.20 -19.69 15.12
N ASP A 118 -32.28 -20.21 13.89
CA ASP A 118 -33.55 -20.49 13.23
C ASP A 118 -34.36 -21.60 13.91
N ALA A 119 -33.69 -22.57 14.52
CA ALA A 119 -34.36 -23.60 15.30
C ALA A 119 -35.19 -23.03 16.48
N ASP A 120 -34.99 -21.75 16.84
CA ASP A 120 -35.87 -21.02 17.76
C ASP A 120 -37.09 -20.42 17.03
N GLY A 121 -38.10 -21.24 16.77
CA GLY A 121 -39.36 -20.74 16.22
C GLY A 121 -39.22 -20.08 14.84
N ASN A 122 -38.30 -20.54 14.00
CA ASN A 122 -38.01 -20.00 12.67
C ASN A 122 -37.61 -18.52 12.68
N ALA A 123 -36.83 -18.10 13.67
CA ALA A 123 -36.43 -16.71 13.85
C ALA A 123 -35.70 -16.12 12.64
N LEU A 124 -34.85 -16.90 11.95
CA LEU A 124 -34.13 -16.45 10.77
C LEU A 124 -35.07 -16.29 9.57
N GLN A 125 -35.98 -17.26 9.36
CA GLN A 125 -36.92 -17.19 8.24
C GLN A 125 -37.95 -16.06 8.39
N LYS A 126 -38.22 -15.64 9.63
CA LYS A 126 -39.09 -14.49 9.94
C LYS A 126 -38.37 -13.15 9.76
N LEU A 127 -37.04 -13.15 9.76
CA LEU A 127 -36.25 -11.97 9.43
C LEU A 127 -36.26 -11.80 7.91
N GLY A 128 -36.51 -10.58 7.45
CA GLY A 128 -36.41 -10.24 6.03
C GLY A 128 -34.97 -10.38 5.53
N ALA A 129 -34.80 -10.44 4.20
CA ALA A 129 -33.47 -10.52 3.58
C ALA A 129 -32.59 -9.28 3.84
N ASP A 130 -33.17 -8.17 4.30
CA ASP A 130 -32.52 -6.86 4.48
C ASP A 130 -31.95 -6.63 5.89
N ILE A 131 -31.92 -7.64 6.78
CA ILE A 131 -31.28 -7.48 8.09
C ILE A 131 -29.76 -7.28 7.92
N GLY A 132 -29.23 -6.24 8.56
CA GLY A 132 -27.80 -5.96 8.58
C GLY A 132 -27.01 -6.95 9.45
N GLN A 133 -25.68 -7.01 9.26
CA GLN A 133 -24.83 -7.96 9.97
C GLN A 133 -24.79 -7.65 11.47
N TYR A 134 -24.70 -6.38 11.87
CA TYR A 134 -24.71 -5.98 13.27
C TYR A 134 -25.95 -6.50 13.99
N GLU A 135 -27.14 -6.26 13.41
CA GLU A 135 -28.41 -6.68 14.03
C GLU A 135 -28.50 -8.20 14.14
N LEU A 136 -28.02 -8.92 13.12
CA LEU A 136 -28.02 -10.37 13.12
C LEU A 136 -27.10 -10.95 14.22
N TYR A 137 -25.89 -10.43 14.35
CA TYR A 137 -24.96 -10.84 15.42
C TYR A 137 -25.50 -10.49 16.82
N ASP A 138 -26.09 -9.31 16.99
CA ASP A 138 -26.67 -8.88 18.26
C ASP A 138 -27.81 -9.81 18.70
N ARG A 139 -28.74 -10.10 17.79
CA ARG A 139 -29.85 -11.03 18.04
C ARG A 139 -29.34 -12.43 18.36
N LEU A 140 -28.36 -12.90 17.60
CA LEU A 140 -27.79 -14.21 17.78
C LEU A 140 -27.19 -14.35 19.19
N LEU A 141 -26.27 -13.46 19.55
CA LEU A 141 -25.60 -13.53 20.85
C LEU A 141 -26.56 -13.27 22.02
N THR A 142 -27.54 -12.39 21.84
CA THR A 142 -28.59 -12.13 22.84
C THR A 142 -29.43 -13.38 23.09
N THR A 143 -29.88 -14.08 22.04
CA THR A 143 -30.65 -15.32 22.18
C THR A 143 -29.84 -16.40 22.87
N PHE A 144 -28.55 -16.55 22.53
CA PHE A 144 -27.67 -17.50 23.19
C PHE A 144 -27.46 -17.15 24.67
N ALA A 145 -27.15 -15.89 24.99
CA ALA A 145 -26.99 -15.44 26.36
C ALA A 145 -28.29 -15.63 27.18
N ARG A 146 -29.46 -15.36 26.59
CA ARG A 146 -30.77 -15.62 27.20
C ARG A 146 -30.93 -17.09 27.60
N ARG A 147 -30.65 -18.02 26.68
CA ARG A 147 -30.72 -19.47 26.95
C ARG A 147 -29.78 -19.90 28.07
N GLU A 148 -28.56 -19.38 28.11
CA GLU A 148 -27.61 -19.70 29.17
C GLU A 148 -28.03 -19.13 30.54
N VAL A 149 -28.55 -17.90 30.57
CA VAL A 149 -29.10 -17.31 31.80
C VAL A 149 -30.29 -18.13 32.31
N GLU A 150 -31.24 -18.52 31.45
CA GLU A 150 -32.41 -19.31 31.82
C GLU A 150 -32.04 -20.69 32.38
N LYS A 151 -30.99 -21.34 31.85
CA LYS A 151 -30.48 -22.63 32.37
C LYS A 151 -29.97 -22.54 33.81
N HIS A 152 -29.39 -21.40 34.19
CA HIS A 152 -28.72 -21.23 35.48
C HIS A 152 -29.51 -20.40 36.50
N ARG A 153 -30.41 -19.53 36.04
CA ARG A 153 -31.25 -18.63 36.83
C ARG A 153 -32.70 -18.76 36.39
N ALA A 154 -33.32 -19.90 36.69
CA ALA A 154 -34.72 -20.14 36.34
C ALA A 154 -35.67 -19.23 37.14
N GLY A 155 -36.75 -18.77 36.49
CA GLY A 155 -37.85 -18.03 37.15
C GLY A 155 -37.63 -16.54 37.36
N LEU A 156 -36.66 -15.92 36.66
CA LEU A 156 -36.51 -14.47 36.62
C LEU A 156 -37.71 -13.79 35.94
N SER A 157 -38.02 -12.56 36.34
CA SER A 157 -38.96 -11.73 35.58
C SER A 157 -38.35 -11.34 34.23
N GLU A 158 -39.15 -10.97 33.23
CA GLU A 158 -38.62 -10.63 31.90
C GLU A 158 -37.65 -9.42 31.96
N ALA A 159 -37.91 -8.46 32.86
CA ALA A 159 -37.01 -7.33 33.09
C ALA A 159 -35.68 -7.77 33.73
N ASP A 160 -35.72 -8.64 34.74
CA ASP A 160 -34.51 -9.17 35.39
C ASP A 160 -33.73 -10.10 34.47
N LEU A 161 -34.42 -10.86 33.62
CA LEU A 161 -33.81 -11.70 32.60
C LEU A 161 -33.06 -10.85 31.58
N HIS A 162 -33.69 -9.79 31.06
CA HIS A 162 -33.05 -8.87 30.13
C HIS A 162 -31.80 -8.21 30.74
N LEU A 163 -31.89 -7.75 31.99
CA LEU A 163 -30.73 -7.19 32.71
C LEU A 163 -29.61 -8.21 32.86
N ALA A 164 -29.94 -9.45 33.25
CA ALA A 164 -28.95 -10.52 33.39
C ALA A 164 -28.29 -10.87 32.05
N VAL A 165 -29.03 -10.86 30.94
CA VAL A 165 -28.48 -11.09 29.60
C VAL A 165 -27.50 -9.98 29.21
N GLU A 166 -27.84 -8.71 29.45
CA GLU A 166 -26.94 -7.58 29.17
C GLU A 166 -25.68 -7.61 30.05
N GLU A 167 -25.79 -8.01 31.32
CA GLU A 167 -24.62 -8.21 32.20
C GLU A 167 -23.67 -9.28 31.66
N GLU A 168 -24.22 -10.38 31.17
CA GLU A 168 -23.44 -11.48 30.60
C GLU A 168 -22.77 -11.06 29.27
N LEU A 169 -23.49 -10.39 28.36
CA LEU A 169 -22.90 -9.87 27.12
C LEU A 169 -21.82 -8.81 27.39
N ARG A 170 -22.04 -7.93 28.37
CA ARG A 170 -21.03 -6.95 28.80
C ARG A 170 -19.77 -7.63 29.34
N THR A 171 -19.92 -8.72 30.08
CA THR A 171 -18.80 -9.52 30.57
C THR A 171 -18.01 -10.12 29.41
N LEU A 172 -18.68 -10.64 28.39
CA LEU A 172 -18.01 -11.12 27.17
C LEU A 172 -17.31 -10.00 26.40
N SER A 173 -17.88 -8.79 26.35
CA SER A 173 -17.19 -7.62 25.79
C SER A 173 -15.91 -7.28 26.55
N VAL A 174 -15.86 -7.45 27.88
CA VAL A 174 -14.60 -7.30 28.64
C VAL A 174 -13.58 -8.32 28.21
N VAL A 175 -13.98 -9.58 28.03
CA VAL A 175 -13.08 -10.64 27.54
C VAL A 175 -12.50 -10.26 26.17
N ALA A 176 -13.34 -9.76 25.27
CA ALA A 176 -12.92 -9.29 23.95
C ALA A 176 -11.95 -8.09 24.02
N PHE A 177 -12.25 -7.08 24.85
CA PHE A 177 -11.34 -5.96 25.07
C PHE A 177 -10.04 -6.38 25.77
N ALA A 178 -10.09 -7.34 26.68
CA ALA A 178 -8.91 -7.85 27.36
C ALA A 178 -7.93 -8.51 26.39
N MET A 179 -8.46 -9.29 25.43
CA MET A 179 -7.70 -9.87 24.31
C MET A 179 -7.17 -8.78 23.38
N HIS A 180 -8.05 -7.91 22.87
CA HIS A 180 -7.73 -6.86 21.91
C HIS A 180 -6.70 -5.86 22.44
N ASN A 181 -6.92 -5.33 23.65
CA ASN A 181 -6.02 -4.35 24.26
C ASN A 181 -4.65 -4.95 24.59
N ARG A 182 -4.55 -6.27 24.75
CA ARG A 182 -3.27 -6.99 24.90
C ARG A 182 -2.61 -7.35 23.57
N GLY A 183 -3.34 -7.30 22.45
CA GLY A 183 -2.86 -7.77 21.15
C GLY A 183 -2.78 -9.30 21.05
N ASN A 184 -3.57 -10.01 21.86
CA ASN A 184 -3.60 -11.47 21.92
C ASN A 184 -4.98 -12.00 21.49
N LEU A 185 -5.05 -13.25 21.03
CA LEU A 185 -6.31 -13.94 20.76
C LEU A 185 -6.87 -14.69 21.97
N TRP A 186 -6.13 -14.68 23.08
CA TRP A 186 -6.46 -15.36 24.31
C TRP A 186 -6.20 -14.46 25.53
N VAL A 187 -6.77 -14.83 26.67
CA VAL A 187 -6.59 -14.14 27.95
C VAL A 187 -6.57 -15.14 29.10
N THR A 188 -5.77 -14.90 30.13
CA THR A 188 -5.73 -15.73 31.34
C THR A 188 -6.85 -15.38 32.31
N GLU A 189 -7.15 -16.31 33.22
CA GLU A 189 -8.04 -16.05 34.35
C GLU A 189 -7.58 -14.88 35.24
N GLU A 190 -6.29 -14.79 35.53
CA GLU A 190 -5.73 -13.75 36.40
C GLU A 190 -5.90 -12.35 35.79
N GLU A 191 -5.70 -12.24 34.48
CA GLU A 191 -5.91 -11.00 33.73
C GLU A 191 -7.38 -10.57 33.76
N LEU A 192 -8.31 -11.50 33.57
CA LEU A 192 -9.75 -11.21 33.62
C LEU A 192 -10.21 -10.83 35.03
N GLN A 193 -9.63 -11.45 36.05
CA GLN A 193 -9.91 -11.13 37.45
C GLN A 193 -9.45 -9.71 37.83
N ALA A 194 -8.44 -9.18 37.13
CA ALA A 194 -8.02 -7.78 37.28
C ALA A 194 -8.88 -6.82 36.44
N ASP A 195 -9.22 -7.20 35.21
CA ASP A 195 -9.91 -6.33 34.25
C ASP A 195 -11.38 -6.07 34.60
N LEU A 196 -12.12 -7.11 35.01
CA LEU A 196 -13.56 -7.02 35.29
C LEU A 196 -13.88 -6.00 36.40
N PRO A 197 -13.24 -6.04 37.59
CA PRO A 197 -13.49 -5.06 38.63
C PRO A 197 -13.03 -3.64 38.26
N ALA A 198 -11.99 -3.50 37.44
CA ALA A 198 -11.46 -2.20 37.05
C ALA A 198 -12.39 -1.45 36.08
N LEU A 199 -13.10 -2.18 35.22
CA LEU A 199 -14.05 -1.58 34.26
C LEU A 199 -15.46 -1.44 34.82
N PHE A 200 -15.94 -2.40 35.63
CA PHE A 200 -17.35 -2.45 36.03
C PHE A 200 -17.58 -2.59 37.54
N GLY A 201 -16.52 -2.56 38.35
CA GLY A 201 -16.61 -2.79 39.80
C GLY A 201 -16.74 -4.26 40.17
N ILE A 202 -16.74 -4.57 41.47
CA ILE A 202 -16.81 -5.96 41.96
C ILE A 202 -18.17 -6.56 41.55
N PRO A 203 -18.21 -7.70 40.83
CA PRO A 203 -19.46 -8.37 40.50
C PRO A 203 -20.25 -8.68 41.76
N ARG A 204 -21.51 -8.24 41.84
CA ARG A 204 -22.44 -8.70 42.87
C ARG A 204 -22.81 -10.14 42.56
N VAL A 205 -22.07 -11.11 43.10
CA VAL A 205 -22.51 -12.51 43.09
C VAL A 205 -23.60 -12.63 44.17
N PRO A 206 -24.86 -12.97 43.84
CA PRO A 206 -25.85 -13.32 44.85
C PRO A 206 -25.45 -14.69 45.43
N THR A 207 -25.03 -14.72 46.68
CA THR A 207 -24.84 -15.97 47.43
C THR A 207 -26.18 -16.66 47.61
N ALA A 208 -26.44 -17.70 46.83
CA ALA A 208 -27.49 -18.67 47.11
C ALA A 208 -26.87 -19.95 47.65
N GLY A 209 -27.07 -20.21 48.96
CA GLY A 209 -26.86 -21.51 49.60
C GLY A 209 -25.40 -21.84 49.94
N GLY A 210 -25.12 -21.98 51.23
CA GLY A 210 -23.79 -22.26 51.74
C GLY A 210 -23.26 -23.64 51.36
N ASP A 211 -22.00 -23.67 50.93
CA ASP A 211 -21.06 -24.74 51.25
C ASP A 211 -19.64 -24.16 51.29
N LEU A 212 -18.89 -24.44 52.35
CA LEU A 212 -17.54 -23.93 52.63
C LEU A 212 -16.49 -24.69 51.79
N ARG A 213 -16.62 -24.61 50.46
CA ARG A 213 -15.58 -24.98 49.51
C ARG A 213 -15.19 -23.73 48.74
N VAL A 214 -13.87 -23.50 48.62
CA VAL A 214 -13.20 -22.36 47.96
C VAL A 214 -14.10 -21.70 46.91
N PRO A 215 -14.45 -20.41 47.05
CA PRO A 215 -15.38 -19.76 46.12
C PRO A 215 -14.79 -19.85 44.71
N LEU A 216 -15.49 -20.58 43.84
CA LEU A 216 -15.23 -20.57 42.39
C LEU A 216 -15.20 -19.11 41.93
N ARG A 217 -14.07 -18.69 41.37
CA ARG A 217 -13.77 -17.28 41.05
C ARG A 217 -14.75 -16.80 39.97
N ALA A 218 -15.30 -15.60 40.11
CA ALA A 218 -16.42 -15.08 39.29
C ALA A 218 -16.17 -15.19 37.78
N ALA A 219 -14.93 -14.98 37.32
CA ALA A 219 -14.53 -15.15 35.92
C ALA A 219 -14.68 -16.59 35.40
N GLN A 220 -14.35 -17.61 36.21
CA GLN A 220 -14.51 -19.02 35.83
C GLN A 220 -15.98 -19.42 35.68
N LEU A 221 -16.85 -18.89 36.55
CA LEU A 221 -18.28 -19.13 36.49
C LEU A 221 -18.93 -18.41 35.31
N MET A 222 -18.47 -17.21 34.95
CA MET A 222 -19.04 -16.44 33.83
C MET A 222 -18.59 -16.97 32.47
N ILE A 223 -17.33 -17.40 32.33
CA ILE A 223 -16.76 -17.75 31.03
C ILE A 223 -16.98 -19.23 30.65
N GLY A 224 -16.94 -20.14 31.63
CA GLY A 224 -17.19 -21.56 31.38
C GLY A 224 -18.63 -21.91 30.95
N ARG A 225 -19.54 -20.91 30.91
CA ARG A 225 -20.93 -21.03 30.47
C ARG A 225 -21.11 -20.79 28.98
N PHE A 226 -20.15 -20.14 28.33
CA PHE A 226 -20.28 -19.81 26.92
C PHE A 226 -19.64 -20.88 26.06
N PHE A 227 -20.47 -21.47 25.18
CA PHE A 227 -20.00 -22.35 24.11
C PHE A 227 -18.89 -21.68 23.29
N PHE A 228 -18.94 -20.35 23.15
CA PHE A 228 -18.02 -19.56 22.35
C PHE A 228 -16.65 -19.33 22.96
N VAL A 229 -16.35 -19.81 24.17
CA VAL A 229 -15.03 -19.62 24.77
C VAL A 229 -14.37 -20.97 25.04
N HIS A 230 -13.30 -21.27 24.30
CA HIS A 230 -12.52 -22.47 24.55
C HIS A 230 -11.55 -22.26 25.72
N ARG A 231 -11.41 -23.29 26.56
CA ARG A 231 -10.59 -23.30 27.76
C ARG A 231 -9.42 -24.26 27.57
N ALA A 232 -8.26 -23.74 27.22
CA ALA A 232 -7.05 -24.54 27.16
C ALA A 232 -6.39 -24.64 28.54
N ARG A 233 -5.93 -25.84 28.89
CA ARG A 233 -5.20 -26.11 30.15
C ARG A 233 -3.80 -26.60 29.83
N ALA A 234 -2.80 -25.78 30.13
CA ALA A 234 -1.40 -26.20 30.07
C ALA A 234 -0.98 -26.79 31.43
N ALA A 235 -0.57 -28.05 31.44
CA ALA A 235 0.04 -28.70 32.60
C ALA A 235 1.57 -28.60 32.48
N THR A 236 2.13 -27.42 32.74
CA THR A 236 3.57 -27.29 33.01
C THR A 236 3.84 -27.76 34.45
N GLY A 237 4.89 -28.57 34.62
CA GLY A 237 5.14 -29.34 35.86
C GLY A 237 5.11 -28.53 37.17
N ALA A 238 4.63 -29.20 38.22
CA ALA A 238 4.58 -28.80 39.63
C ALA A 238 4.13 -27.35 39.92
N ASP A 239 2.81 -27.19 40.03
CA ASP A 239 2.07 -26.18 40.82
C ASP A 239 1.53 -24.90 40.15
N GLU A 240 1.61 -24.74 38.81
CA GLU A 240 0.86 -23.66 38.12
C GLU A 240 -0.04 -24.22 37.00
N ARG A 241 -1.33 -24.41 37.31
CA ARG A 241 -2.38 -24.59 36.30
C ARG A 241 -2.76 -23.21 35.77
N ARG A 242 -2.25 -22.81 34.62
CA ARG A 242 -2.71 -21.61 33.92
C ARG A 242 -3.83 -21.98 32.95
N GLU A 243 -4.97 -21.33 33.12
CA GLU A 243 -6.11 -21.49 32.23
C GLU A 243 -6.20 -20.27 31.32
N THR A 244 -6.29 -20.53 30.02
CA THR A 244 -6.48 -19.51 29.00
C THR A 244 -7.85 -19.66 28.37
N PHE A 245 -8.42 -18.53 28.00
CA PHE A 245 -9.72 -18.39 27.36
C PHE A 245 -9.53 -17.79 25.97
N GLU A 246 -10.26 -18.27 24.97
CA GLU A 246 -10.22 -17.79 23.59
C GLU A 246 -11.61 -17.89 22.94
N PHE A 247 -11.96 -17.01 22.00
CA PHE A 247 -13.23 -17.15 21.27
C PHE A 247 -13.14 -18.26 20.21
N LEU A 248 -14.21 -19.07 20.09
CA LEU A 248 -14.37 -20.08 19.04
C LEU A 248 -14.28 -19.49 17.63
N HIS A 249 -14.69 -18.23 17.49
CA HIS A 249 -14.58 -17.48 16.25
C HIS A 249 -14.15 -16.06 16.54
N ALA A 250 -13.17 -15.55 15.79
CA ALA A 250 -12.63 -14.21 16.00
C ALA A 250 -13.71 -13.12 15.88
N THR A 251 -14.68 -13.30 14.96
CA THR A 251 -15.74 -12.32 14.70
C THR A 251 -16.67 -12.08 15.88
N PHE A 252 -16.78 -13.01 16.85
CA PHE A 252 -17.56 -12.75 18.08
C PHE A 252 -16.88 -11.73 18.97
N GLY A 253 -15.57 -11.86 19.18
CA GLY A 253 -14.80 -10.88 19.94
C GLY A 253 -14.85 -9.51 19.26
N GLU A 254 -14.70 -9.48 17.94
CA GLU A 254 -14.75 -8.25 17.13
C GLU A 254 -16.12 -7.57 17.22
N PHE A 255 -17.21 -8.33 17.08
CA PHE A 255 -18.57 -7.81 17.26
C PHE A 255 -18.80 -7.29 18.68
N LEU A 256 -18.35 -8.01 19.72
CA LEU A 256 -18.52 -7.60 21.11
C LEU A 256 -17.76 -6.31 21.47
N ILE A 257 -16.62 -6.07 20.81
CA ILE A 257 -15.88 -4.80 20.87
C ILE A 257 -16.70 -3.69 20.23
N ALA A 258 -17.18 -3.90 19.00
CA ALA A 258 -18.01 -2.94 18.28
C ALA A 258 -19.29 -2.60 19.08
N ARG A 259 -20.01 -3.61 19.56
CA ARG A 259 -21.24 -3.49 20.36
C ARG A 259 -21.04 -2.61 21.59
N LEU A 260 -20.03 -2.92 22.43
CA LEU A 260 -19.80 -2.14 23.65
C LEU A 260 -19.32 -0.72 23.34
N THR A 261 -18.49 -0.52 22.30
CA THR A 261 -18.13 0.83 21.82
C THR A 261 -19.36 1.63 21.43
N CYS A 262 -20.26 1.06 20.61
CA CYS A 262 -21.51 1.72 20.22
C CYS A 262 -22.40 2.04 21.43
N GLN A 263 -22.54 1.12 22.39
CA GLN A 263 -23.31 1.34 23.61
C GLN A 263 -22.76 2.48 24.47
N VAL A 264 -21.43 2.58 24.59
CA VAL A 264 -20.77 3.67 25.32
C VAL A 264 -21.02 5.01 24.63
N LEU A 265 -20.87 5.07 23.30
CA LEU A 265 -21.15 6.28 22.51
C LEU A 265 -22.62 6.71 22.61
N ASP A 266 -23.56 5.77 22.47
CA ASP A 266 -25.00 6.04 22.59
C ASP A 266 -25.34 6.59 23.99
N SER A 267 -24.73 6.01 25.04
CA SER A 267 -24.90 6.47 26.42
C SER A 267 -24.34 7.88 26.65
N MET A 268 -23.14 8.16 26.12
CA MET A 268 -22.52 9.49 26.18
C MET A 268 -23.38 10.53 25.46
N ALA A 269 -23.88 10.22 24.26
CA ALA A 269 -24.75 11.10 23.50
C ALA A 269 -26.11 11.33 24.20
N ALA A 270 -26.66 10.31 24.86
CA ALA A 270 -27.88 10.45 25.66
C ALA A 270 -27.65 11.35 26.89
N GLN A 271 -26.55 11.16 27.61
CA GLN A 271 -26.17 11.99 28.76
C GLN A 271 -25.94 13.45 28.38
N GLU A 272 -25.31 13.69 27.23
CA GLU A 272 -25.10 15.03 26.71
C GLU A 272 -26.43 15.73 26.39
N ARG A 273 -27.35 15.05 25.69
CA ARG A 273 -28.69 15.60 25.39
C ARG A 273 -29.46 15.95 26.67
N ALA A 274 -29.35 15.12 27.71
CA ALA A 274 -29.94 15.38 29.02
C ALA A 274 -29.30 16.59 29.72
N THR A 275 -27.99 16.78 29.56
CA THR A 275 -27.23 17.87 30.20
C THR A 275 -27.36 19.20 29.46
N MET A 276 -27.55 19.21 28.14
CA MET A 276 -27.84 20.43 27.35
C MET A 276 -29.14 21.13 27.78
N MET A 277 -30.05 20.43 28.46
CA MET A 277 -31.24 21.04 29.08
C MET A 277 -30.95 21.75 30.41
N SER A 278 -29.69 21.70 30.89
CA SER A 278 -29.18 22.37 32.08
C SER A 278 -28.30 23.57 31.70
N VAL A 279 -28.27 24.61 32.55
CA VAL A 279 -27.64 25.92 32.28
C VAL A 279 -26.09 25.87 32.21
N ALA A 280 -25.47 24.72 32.51
CA ALA A 280 -24.03 24.53 32.40
C ALA A 280 -23.69 23.34 31.48
N ALA A 281 -22.94 23.60 30.41
CA ALA A 281 -22.33 22.56 29.61
C ALA A 281 -21.24 21.87 30.46
N ALA A 282 -21.54 20.69 31.01
CA ALA A 282 -20.52 19.86 31.65
C ALA A 282 -19.57 19.30 30.58
N PRO A 283 -18.27 19.16 30.86
CA PRO A 283 -17.35 18.48 29.96
C PRO A 283 -17.82 17.04 29.69
N VAL A 284 -17.64 16.57 28.46
CA VAL A 284 -18.01 15.20 28.06
C VAL A 284 -17.13 14.22 28.83
N ASP A 285 -17.74 13.39 29.68
CA ASP A 285 -17.05 12.33 30.44
C ASP A 285 -16.73 11.16 29.50
N ASP A 286 -15.50 11.11 28.98
CA ASP A 286 -15.00 10.09 28.06
C ASP A 286 -14.19 8.98 28.75
N ASP A 287 -14.23 8.89 30.08
CA ASP A 287 -13.32 8.05 30.87
C ASP A 287 -13.38 6.56 30.51
N LEU A 288 -14.58 5.99 30.40
CA LEU A 288 -14.76 4.58 30.01
C LEU A 288 -14.34 4.35 28.55
N LEU A 289 -14.69 5.26 27.64
CA LEU A 289 -14.32 5.15 26.23
C LEU A 289 -12.79 5.19 26.06
N HIS A 290 -12.13 6.12 26.76
CA HIS A 290 -10.68 6.21 26.81
C HIS A 290 -10.06 4.94 27.41
N ALA A 291 -10.60 4.40 28.51
CA ALA A 291 -10.11 3.15 29.09
C ALA A 291 -10.17 1.97 28.10
N LEU A 292 -11.22 1.87 27.30
CA LEU A 292 -11.40 0.80 26.32
C LEU A 292 -10.55 0.99 25.05
N LEU A 293 -10.42 2.22 24.53
CA LEU A 293 -9.92 2.50 23.19
C LEU A 293 -8.49 3.09 23.14
N SER A 294 -7.77 3.15 24.26
CA SER A 294 -6.42 3.75 24.33
C SER A 294 -5.27 2.75 24.36
N PHE A 295 -5.48 1.49 23.97
CA PHE A 295 -4.42 0.46 23.98
C PHE A 295 -4.05 -0.08 22.60
N SER A 296 -5.03 -0.16 21.69
CA SER A 296 -4.85 -0.67 20.34
C SER A 296 -5.83 0.00 19.37
N PRO A 297 -5.44 0.22 18.10
CA PRO A 297 -6.38 0.63 17.06
C PRO A 297 -7.44 -0.45 16.80
N LEU A 298 -8.69 -0.02 16.62
CA LEU A 298 -9.82 -0.87 16.22
C LEU A 298 -9.64 -1.42 14.80
N THR A 299 -8.72 -0.86 14.01
CA THR A 299 -8.39 -1.31 12.65
C THR A 299 -7.62 -2.63 12.61
N PHE A 300 -7.22 -3.19 13.76
CA PHE A 300 -6.54 -4.51 13.80
C PHE A 300 -7.37 -5.62 13.11
N SER A 301 -8.69 -5.45 13.05
CA SER A 301 -9.59 -6.25 12.22
C SER A 301 -10.46 -5.33 11.37
N THR A 302 -10.74 -5.72 10.13
CA THR A 302 -11.67 -5.00 9.26
C THR A 302 -13.13 -5.17 9.68
N ALA A 303 -13.46 -6.18 10.49
CA ALA A 303 -14.83 -6.44 10.93
C ALA A 303 -15.31 -5.44 11.99
N ILE A 304 -14.44 -5.03 12.93
CA ILE A 304 -14.81 -4.11 14.02
C ILE A 304 -15.32 -2.77 13.46
N PRO A 305 -14.61 -2.08 12.55
CA PRO A 305 -15.09 -0.83 12.00
C PRO A 305 -16.35 -1.01 11.14
N GLY A 306 -16.48 -2.13 10.41
CA GLY A 306 -17.69 -2.45 9.64
C GLY A 306 -18.94 -2.60 10.50
N PHE A 307 -18.84 -3.31 11.63
CA PHE A 307 -19.95 -3.40 12.60
C PHE A 307 -20.30 -2.05 13.22
N ILE A 308 -19.30 -1.22 13.51
CA ILE A 308 -19.54 0.11 14.06
C ILE A 308 -20.25 0.99 13.01
N GLU A 309 -19.74 1.05 11.77
CA GLU A 309 -20.33 1.80 10.66
C GLU A 309 -21.79 1.44 10.42
N GLU A 310 -22.16 0.16 10.50
CA GLU A 310 -23.55 -0.28 10.33
C GLU A 310 -24.47 0.22 11.46
N LYS A 311 -23.96 0.33 12.69
CA LYS A 311 -24.77 0.64 13.89
C LYS A 311 -24.84 2.13 14.22
N ILE A 312 -23.80 2.90 13.95
CA ILE A 312 -23.73 4.31 14.36
C ILE A 312 -24.29 5.23 13.28
N GLY A 313 -25.04 6.26 13.69
CA GLY A 313 -25.55 7.29 12.79
C GLY A 313 -24.68 8.55 12.76
N ALA A 314 -24.94 9.41 11.77
CA ALA A 314 -24.25 10.68 11.57
C ALA A 314 -24.36 11.64 12.78
N GLU A 315 -25.37 11.48 13.63
CA GLU A 315 -25.53 12.26 14.86
C GLU A 315 -24.35 12.12 15.83
N LEU A 316 -23.66 10.96 15.81
CA LEU A 316 -22.50 10.70 16.67
C LEU A 316 -21.21 11.33 16.16
N ALA A 317 -21.15 11.73 14.88
CA ALA A 317 -19.95 12.35 14.30
C ALA A 317 -19.55 13.67 15.00
N SER A 318 -20.55 14.44 15.44
CA SER A 318 -20.32 15.68 16.20
C SER A 318 -19.74 15.44 17.59
N LEU A 319 -20.09 14.31 18.23
CA LEU A 319 -19.55 13.89 19.51
C LEU A 319 -18.11 13.40 19.35
N THR A 320 -17.86 12.47 18.42
CA THR A 320 -16.53 11.90 18.18
C THR A 320 -15.52 12.95 17.70
N SER A 321 -15.95 13.93 16.89
CA SER A 321 -15.10 15.05 16.45
C SER A 321 -14.67 15.94 17.62
N ARG A 322 -15.58 16.23 18.55
CA ARG A 322 -15.25 17.01 19.75
C ARG A 322 -14.36 16.24 20.72
N LEU A 323 -14.59 14.93 20.88
CA LEU A 323 -13.70 14.06 21.63
C LEU A 323 -12.30 14.05 21.02
N TYR A 324 -12.19 13.99 19.69
CA TYR A 324 -10.90 14.06 18.99
C TYR A 324 -10.17 15.37 19.28
N GLN A 325 -10.89 16.50 19.23
CA GLN A 325 -10.34 17.82 19.55
C GLN A 325 -9.88 17.91 21.02
N ALA A 326 -10.65 17.35 21.96
CA ALA A 326 -10.35 17.38 23.38
C ALA A 326 -9.29 16.35 23.84
N ALA A 327 -8.98 15.33 23.02
CA ALA A 327 -8.10 14.23 23.41
C ALA A 327 -6.68 14.66 23.80
N GLY A 328 -6.23 15.83 23.32
CA GLY A 328 -4.91 16.41 23.62
C GLY A 328 -4.88 17.36 24.82
N GLU A 329 -6.01 17.61 25.47
CA GLU A 329 -6.12 18.48 26.65
C GLU A 329 -5.92 17.68 27.95
N ASP A 330 -5.65 18.37 29.07
CA ASP A 330 -5.45 17.73 30.38
C ASP A 330 -6.70 16.93 30.77
N PRO A 331 -6.60 15.60 30.94
CA PRO A 331 -7.78 14.80 31.20
C PRO A 331 -8.28 15.02 32.63
N PRO A 332 -9.61 15.00 32.87
CA PRO A 332 -10.15 14.92 34.21
C PRO A 332 -9.72 13.61 34.89
N ALA A 333 -9.88 13.54 36.22
CA ALA A 333 -9.54 12.36 37.00
C ALA A 333 -10.20 11.09 36.43
N ARG A 334 -9.38 10.13 35.99
CA ARG A 334 -9.80 8.88 35.35
C ARG A 334 -10.25 7.85 36.39
N ARG A 335 -11.55 7.55 36.47
CA ARG A 335 -12.14 6.56 37.39
C ARG A 335 -11.75 5.13 37.03
N HIS A 336 -11.54 4.86 35.74
CA HIS A 336 -11.09 3.57 35.23
C HIS A 336 -9.57 3.43 35.13
N GLY A 337 -8.79 4.26 35.85
CA GLY A 337 -7.32 4.25 35.81
C GLY A 337 -6.64 2.95 36.28
N ASP A 338 -7.38 2.09 36.97
CA ASP A 338 -6.95 0.75 37.42
C ASP A 338 -6.99 -0.29 36.28
N TYR A 339 -7.74 -0.04 35.20
CA TYR A 339 -7.75 -0.91 34.03
C TYR A 339 -6.45 -0.74 33.24
N ARG A 340 -5.54 -1.71 33.40
CA ARG A 340 -4.19 -1.67 32.82
C ARG A 340 -3.83 -3.00 32.15
N PRO A 341 -4.53 -3.37 31.04
CA PRO A 341 -4.25 -4.59 30.30
C PRO A 341 -2.80 -4.67 29.81
N ARG A 342 -2.22 -3.51 29.47
CA ARG A 342 -0.79 -3.33 29.19
C ARG A 342 -0.27 -2.06 29.85
N ARG A 343 1.03 -2.03 30.14
CA ARG A 343 1.71 -0.79 30.55
C ARG A 343 2.18 -0.05 29.30
N LEU A 344 1.48 1.02 28.95
CA LEU A 344 1.82 1.91 27.82
C LEU A 344 2.13 3.32 28.34
N PRO A 345 3.10 4.03 27.73
CA PRO A 345 3.27 5.47 27.94
C PRO A 345 2.02 6.25 27.53
N ASP A 346 1.80 7.42 28.13
CA ASP A 346 0.63 8.25 27.79
C ASP A 346 0.61 8.68 26.32
N ALA A 347 1.78 8.92 25.70
CA ALA A 347 1.88 9.21 24.28
C ALA A 347 1.34 8.06 23.41
N ALA A 348 1.59 6.81 23.78
CA ALA A 348 1.06 5.65 23.07
C ALA A 348 -0.43 5.47 23.30
N ARG A 349 -0.91 5.76 24.53
CA ARG A 349 -2.34 5.75 24.82
C ARG A 349 -3.10 6.80 24.03
N PHE A 350 -2.55 8.01 23.97
CA PHE A 350 -3.09 9.10 23.18
C PHE A 350 -3.07 8.78 21.67
N ALA A 351 -1.99 8.16 21.16
CA ALA A 351 -1.91 7.75 19.77
C ALA A 351 -3.02 6.75 19.38
N ALA A 352 -3.20 5.68 20.17
CA ALA A 352 -4.26 4.70 19.95
C ALA A 352 -5.66 5.33 20.06
N TYR A 353 -5.87 6.16 21.09
CA TYR A 353 -7.16 6.79 21.33
C TYR A 353 -7.55 7.79 20.22
N SER A 354 -6.64 8.69 19.85
CA SER A 354 -6.88 9.66 18.78
C SER A 354 -7.09 9.00 17.41
N ALA A 355 -6.37 7.92 17.10
CA ALA A 355 -6.61 7.14 15.88
C ALA A 355 -8.01 6.50 15.89
N ASN A 356 -8.43 5.93 17.03
CA ASN A 356 -9.76 5.35 17.18
C ASN A 356 -10.87 6.40 17.12
N LEU A 357 -10.70 7.57 17.70
CA LEU A 357 -11.69 8.65 17.61
C LEU A 357 -11.85 9.15 16.17
N LEU A 358 -10.76 9.27 15.40
CA LEU A 358 -10.84 9.58 13.97
C LEU A 358 -11.62 8.49 13.23
N LEU A 359 -11.30 7.21 13.49
CA LEU A 359 -12.00 6.08 12.88
C LEU A 359 -13.49 6.06 13.21
N LEU A 360 -13.87 6.35 14.46
CA LEU A 360 -15.27 6.43 14.87
C LEU A 360 -16.02 7.56 14.15
N THR A 361 -15.36 8.71 13.94
CA THR A 361 -15.92 9.78 13.09
C THR A 361 -16.12 9.29 11.65
N LEU A 362 -15.14 8.59 11.06
CA LEU A 362 -15.27 8.00 9.73
C LEU A 362 -16.38 6.95 9.65
N CYS A 363 -16.58 6.13 10.68
CA CYS A 363 -17.71 5.19 10.74
C CYS A 363 -19.06 5.93 10.74
N ALA A 364 -19.14 7.15 11.29
CA ALA A 364 -20.38 7.91 11.39
C ALA A 364 -20.74 8.68 10.11
N VAL A 365 -19.75 9.17 9.35
CA VAL A 365 -19.99 10.04 8.16
C VAL A 365 -19.35 9.57 6.86
N ARG A 366 -18.58 8.47 6.88
CA ARG A 366 -17.81 7.86 5.77
C ARG A 366 -16.70 8.71 5.17
N GLU A 367 -16.86 10.03 5.14
CA GLU A 367 -15.85 10.99 4.73
C GLU A 367 -15.82 12.19 5.67
N VAL A 368 -14.64 12.73 5.94
CA VAL A 368 -14.47 13.92 6.80
C VAL A 368 -13.35 14.81 6.29
N SER A 369 -13.55 16.13 6.35
CA SER A 369 -12.48 17.10 6.15
C SER A 369 -11.62 17.18 7.41
N TYR A 370 -10.30 17.03 7.28
CA TYR A 370 -9.43 17.11 8.46
C TYR A 370 -9.45 18.51 9.12
N ALA A 371 -9.82 19.56 8.38
CA ALA A 371 -10.01 20.90 8.93
C ALA A 371 -11.11 20.94 10.01
N ASP A 372 -12.17 20.15 9.86
CA ASP A 372 -13.30 20.09 10.81
C ASP A 372 -12.88 19.45 12.14
N LEU A 373 -11.87 18.58 12.11
CA LEU A 373 -11.30 17.92 13.28
C LEU A 373 -10.23 18.77 13.98
N CYS A 374 -9.72 19.81 13.32
CA CYS A 374 -8.67 20.69 13.82
C CYS A 374 -9.01 22.17 13.54
N PRO A 375 -10.16 22.70 14.00
CA PRO A 375 -10.65 24.02 13.59
C PRO A 375 -9.77 25.19 14.03
N THR A 376 -8.87 24.98 14.99
CA THR A 376 -7.93 25.98 15.51
C THR A 376 -6.62 26.05 14.74
N THR A 377 -6.40 25.18 13.74
CA THR A 377 -5.12 25.12 13.00
C THR A 377 -5.15 25.98 11.73
N ASP A 378 -4.12 26.80 11.55
CA ASP A 378 -3.92 27.57 10.32
C ASP A 378 -3.24 26.74 9.20
N ASP A 379 -2.57 25.63 9.55
CA ASP A 379 -1.88 24.72 8.61
C ASP A 379 -2.32 23.26 8.84
N VAL A 380 -3.38 22.88 8.12
CA VAL A 380 -4.02 21.56 8.16
C VAL A 380 -3.03 20.45 7.77
N VAL A 381 -2.13 20.72 6.82
CA VAL A 381 -1.15 19.74 6.33
C VAL A 381 -0.10 19.47 7.41
N ALA A 382 0.45 20.51 8.03
CA ALA A 382 1.40 20.36 9.12
C ALA A 382 0.75 19.69 10.35
N ALA A 383 -0.52 20.01 10.66
CA ALA A 383 -1.26 19.36 11.73
C ALA A 383 -1.44 17.85 11.47
N TRP A 384 -1.88 17.47 10.27
CA TRP A 384 -2.02 16.06 9.87
C TRP A 384 -0.68 15.32 9.91
N ARG A 385 0.38 15.94 9.39
CA ARG A 385 1.74 15.37 9.43
C ARG A 385 2.23 15.13 10.86
N ARG A 386 2.03 16.07 11.79
CA ARG A 386 2.41 15.88 13.20
C ARG A 386 1.65 14.73 13.84
N GLN A 387 0.34 14.65 13.60
CA GLN A 387 -0.51 13.59 14.13
C GLN A 387 -0.11 12.20 13.60
N THR A 388 0.09 12.08 12.30
CA THR A 388 0.49 10.81 11.67
C THR A 388 1.91 10.38 12.05
N LEU A 389 2.85 11.31 12.24
CA LEU A 389 4.17 10.99 12.77
C LEU A 389 4.11 10.52 14.23
N LEU A 390 3.23 11.11 15.04
CA LEU A 390 2.98 10.62 16.39
C LEU A 390 2.43 9.18 16.35
N TRP A 391 1.41 8.92 15.54
CA TRP A 391 0.89 7.56 15.35
C TRP A 391 1.95 6.59 14.88
N ARG A 392 2.72 6.93 13.84
CA ARG A 392 3.83 6.10 13.34
C ARG A 392 4.86 5.79 14.43
N SER A 393 5.17 6.77 15.29
CA SER A 393 6.16 6.59 16.36
C SER A 393 5.65 5.72 17.53
N GLN A 394 4.34 5.71 17.78
CA GLN A 394 3.75 5.06 18.96
C GLN A 394 3.00 3.75 18.66
N LEU A 395 2.47 3.60 17.44
CA LEU A 395 1.77 2.40 16.97
C LEU A 395 2.77 1.49 16.26
N TYR A 396 3.24 0.44 16.92
CA TYR A 396 4.25 -0.45 16.35
C TYR A 396 3.65 -1.60 15.54
N GLY A 397 4.39 -2.03 14.51
CA GLY A 397 4.08 -3.22 13.71
C GLY A 397 2.71 -3.13 13.03
N GLU A 398 1.85 -4.10 13.31
CA GLU A 398 0.53 -4.25 12.67
C GLU A 398 -0.42 -3.10 12.95
N ALA A 399 -0.33 -2.46 14.12
CA ALA A 399 -1.23 -1.38 14.51
C ALA A 399 -1.11 -0.15 13.58
N TRP A 400 0.09 0.14 13.08
CA TRP A 400 0.32 1.20 12.11
C TRP A 400 -0.11 0.77 10.70
N THR A 401 0.30 -0.42 10.29
CA THR A 401 -0.02 -0.97 8.97
C THR A 401 -1.53 -1.11 8.77
N SER A 402 -2.27 -1.56 9.79
CA SER A 402 -3.72 -1.69 9.72
C SER A 402 -4.41 -0.35 9.51
N LEU A 403 -3.90 0.72 10.15
CA LEU A 403 -4.42 2.08 9.96
C LEU A 403 -4.20 2.57 8.51
N LEU A 404 -3.01 2.34 7.96
CA LEU A 404 -2.66 2.74 6.59
C LEU A 404 -3.57 2.09 5.53
N PHE A 405 -3.92 0.82 5.72
CA PHE A 405 -4.80 0.09 4.79
C PHE A 405 -6.30 0.24 5.11
N THR A 406 -6.65 1.09 6.08
CA THR A 406 -8.05 1.38 6.43
C THR A 406 -8.46 2.78 6.02
N ILE A 407 -7.58 3.78 6.20
CA ILE A 407 -7.92 5.19 6.00
C ILE A 407 -7.30 5.72 4.70
N ARG A 408 -8.17 6.14 3.77
CA ARG A 408 -7.79 6.91 2.58
C ARG A 408 -7.49 8.36 2.96
N VAL A 409 -6.47 8.92 2.32
CA VAL A 409 -6.10 10.34 2.45
C VAL A 409 -6.08 10.98 1.06
N ASP A 410 -7.07 11.82 0.77
CA ASP A 410 -7.11 12.64 -0.43
C ASP A 410 -6.47 14.01 -0.17
N ARG A 411 -5.54 14.37 -1.05
CA ARG A 411 -4.87 15.67 -1.08
C ARG A 411 -5.62 16.58 -2.04
N GLU A 412 -6.26 17.63 -1.53
CA GLU A 412 -7.14 18.49 -2.31
C GLU A 412 -6.82 19.97 -2.14
N TRP A 413 -7.40 20.80 -3.02
CA TRP A 413 -7.40 22.25 -2.89
C TRP A 413 -8.82 22.74 -2.56
N GLN A 414 -8.96 23.53 -1.51
CA GLN A 414 -10.21 24.20 -1.13
C GLN A 414 -9.95 25.70 -0.99
N ASP A 415 -10.67 26.52 -1.77
CA ASP A 415 -10.51 27.98 -1.80
C ASP A 415 -9.05 28.46 -1.97
N GLY A 416 -8.28 27.70 -2.74
CA GLY A 416 -6.87 27.97 -3.01
C GLY A 416 -5.94 27.79 -1.81
N ARG A 417 -6.35 26.97 -0.82
CA ARG A 417 -5.54 26.43 0.28
C ARG A 417 -5.54 24.90 0.20
N ARG A 418 -4.49 24.28 0.73
CA ARG A 418 -4.39 22.82 0.82
C ARG A 418 -5.40 22.28 1.83
N ALA A 419 -6.15 21.28 1.41
CA ALA A 419 -7.13 20.55 2.20
C ALA A 419 -6.78 19.05 2.20
N ILE A 420 -7.22 18.36 3.26
CA ILE A 420 -7.09 16.92 3.41
C ILE A 420 -8.48 16.36 3.65
N ARG A 421 -8.91 15.44 2.80
CA ARG A 421 -10.14 14.68 2.98
C ARG A 421 -9.80 13.24 3.33
N LEU A 422 -10.48 12.71 4.34
CA LEU A 422 -10.27 11.37 4.85
C LEU A 422 -11.48 10.51 4.50
N GLY A 423 -11.25 9.26 4.15
CA GLY A 423 -12.29 8.28 3.81
C GLY A 423 -11.82 6.84 4.04
N TRP A 424 -12.58 5.87 3.57
CA TRP A 424 -12.17 4.45 3.60
C TRP A 424 -11.26 4.11 2.43
N PHE A 425 -10.17 3.41 2.71
CA PHE A 425 -9.20 2.96 1.71
C PHE A 425 -9.76 1.83 0.83
N ASN A 426 -9.53 1.92 -0.48
CA ASN A 426 -9.84 0.92 -1.48
C ASN A 426 -8.65 0.75 -2.45
N ASP A 427 -8.04 -0.43 -2.42
CA ASP A 427 -6.75 -0.76 -3.06
C ASP A 427 -6.71 -0.47 -4.57
N GLU A 428 -7.82 -0.69 -5.28
CA GLU A 428 -7.87 -0.54 -6.74
C GLU A 428 -8.00 0.93 -7.23
N GLN A 429 -8.41 1.87 -6.38
CA GLN A 429 -8.77 3.24 -6.80
C GLN A 429 -7.92 4.36 -6.15
N ASP A 430 -7.21 4.08 -5.05
CA ASP A 430 -6.71 5.12 -4.17
C ASP A 430 -5.21 5.46 -4.32
N THR A 431 -4.46 4.73 -5.16
CA THR A 431 -3.03 5.00 -5.36
C THR A 431 -2.83 6.10 -6.41
N LYS A 432 -3.14 7.36 -6.04
CA LYS A 432 -2.97 8.52 -6.90
C LYS A 432 -1.51 8.97 -6.99
N PRO A 433 -1.02 9.45 -8.15
CA PRO A 433 0.29 10.08 -8.25
C PRO A 433 0.42 11.25 -7.28
N ILE A 434 1.62 11.43 -6.70
CA ILE A 434 1.92 12.59 -5.86
C ILE A 434 1.85 13.86 -6.71
N ASP A 435 1.01 14.82 -6.31
CA ASP A 435 0.98 16.18 -6.86
C ASP A 435 2.04 17.07 -6.18
N PRO A 436 3.09 17.51 -6.90
CA PRO A 436 4.08 18.42 -6.36
C PRO A 436 3.50 19.80 -6.02
N TYR A 437 2.52 20.31 -6.77
CA TYR A 437 1.92 21.62 -6.49
C TYR A 437 1.27 21.63 -5.12
N TRP A 438 0.45 20.62 -4.82
CA TRP A 438 -0.09 20.43 -3.48
C TRP A 438 1.00 20.23 -2.42
N THR A 439 2.05 19.47 -2.72
CA THR A 439 3.13 19.20 -1.75
C THR A 439 3.84 20.48 -1.31
N TYR A 440 4.16 21.36 -2.25
CA TYR A 440 4.90 22.60 -2.01
C TYR A 440 4.03 23.85 -1.76
N ASP A 441 2.71 23.68 -1.64
CA ASP A 441 1.74 24.80 -1.50
C ASP A 441 1.86 25.84 -2.63
N LEU A 442 2.12 25.34 -3.84
CA LEU A 442 2.21 26.16 -5.05
C LEU A 442 0.90 26.03 -5.79
N ARG A 443 0.17 27.13 -5.95
CA ARG A 443 -1.07 27.11 -6.75
C ARG A 443 -0.73 26.61 -8.17
N PRO A 444 -1.58 25.76 -8.80
CA PRO A 444 -1.38 25.18 -10.14
C PRO A 444 -1.19 26.16 -11.32
N ALA A 445 -0.80 27.42 -11.11
CA ALA A 445 -0.64 28.43 -12.16
C ALA A 445 0.83 28.86 -12.37
N SER A 446 1.79 28.35 -11.59
CA SER A 446 3.20 28.69 -11.79
C SER A 446 3.81 27.87 -12.92
N THR A 447 4.10 28.49 -14.05
CA THR A 447 4.78 27.86 -15.20
C THR A 447 6.31 27.79 -15.06
N ASN A 448 6.86 28.29 -13.94
CA ASN A 448 8.28 28.25 -13.68
C ASN A 448 8.64 27.03 -12.84
N GLY A 449 9.76 26.37 -13.18
CA GLY A 449 10.34 25.35 -12.32
C GLY A 449 10.76 25.93 -10.97
N PHE A 450 10.79 25.07 -9.96
CA PHE A 450 11.20 25.42 -8.61
C PHE A 450 12.08 24.31 -8.00
N SER A 451 12.83 24.64 -6.95
CA SER A 451 13.55 23.67 -6.12
C SER A 451 13.51 24.15 -4.68
N ASP A 452 13.34 23.23 -3.74
CA ASP A 452 13.46 23.52 -2.31
C ASP A 452 14.77 22.93 -1.78
N SER A 453 15.70 23.82 -1.42
CA SER A 453 17.01 23.44 -0.87
C SER A 453 16.91 22.73 0.48
N ARG A 454 15.77 22.83 1.18
CA ARG A 454 15.50 22.09 2.43
C ARG A 454 15.15 20.63 2.22
N GLU A 455 14.94 20.22 0.97
CA GLU A 455 14.59 18.85 0.59
C GLU A 455 15.60 18.29 -0.42
N SER A 456 16.88 18.57 -0.22
CA SER A 456 17.94 18.00 -1.06
C SER A 456 18.04 16.47 -0.87
N PRO A 457 18.56 15.73 -1.87
CA PRO A 457 18.77 14.29 -1.74
C PRO A 457 19.67 13.91 -0.58
N ASP A 458 20.70 14.72 -0.32
CA ASP A 458 21.59 14.54 0.82
C ASP A 458 20.84 14.71 2.14
N PHE A 459 19.92 15.68 2.23
CA PHE A 459 19.08 15.84 3.41
C PHE A 459 18.14 14.64 3.59
N PHE A 460 17.57 14.10 2.51
CA PHE A 460 16.76 12.88 2.56
C PHE A 460 17.58 11.69 3.07
N LEU A 461 18.76 11.42 2.49
CA LEU A 461 19.64 10.33 2.92
C LEU A 461 20.11 10.52 4.36
N HIS A 462 20.42 11.75 4.76
CA HIS A 462 20.79 12.07 6.14
C HIS A 462 19.63 11.81 7.10
N ARG A 463 18.41 12.22 6.74
CA ARG A 463 17.20 11.96 7.53
C ARG A 463 16.90 10.48 7.63
N ALA A 464 16.96 9.74 6.54
CA ALA A 464 16.74 8.29 6.53
C ALA A 464 17.72 7.59 7.50
N ASN A 465 19.01 7.94 7.41
CA ASN A 465 20.03 7.42 8.33
C ASN A 465 19.82 7.85 9.79
N PHE A 466 19.31 9.06 10.04
CA PHE A 466 18.98 9.53 11.39
C PHE A 466 17.76 8.80 11.98
N GLU A 467 16.72 8.59 11.18
CA GLU A 467 15.47 7.95 11.59
C GLU A 467 15.57 6.41 11.65
N CYS A 468 16.55 5.82 10.95
CA CYS A 468 16.76 4.36 10.85
C CYS A 468 15.48 3.61 10.42
N ASP A 469 14.69 4.23 9.53
CA ASP A 469 13.48 3.60 9.01
C ASP A 469 13.80 2.69 7.83
N ARG A 470 13.32 1.45 7.90
CA ARG A 470 13.63 0.40 6.92
C ARG A 470 13.13 0.74 5.51
N ILE A 471 11.99 1.42 5.37
CA ILE A 471 11.45 1.78 4.04
C ILE A 471 12.29 2.91 3.46
N ASP A 472 12.57 3.94 4.26
CA ASP A 472 13.40 5.06 3.84
C ASP A 472 14.84 4.62 3.51
N ASP A 473 15.41 3.65 4.23
CA ASP A 473 16.73 3.06 3.92
C ASP A 473 16.74 2.30 2.58
N VAL A 474 15.70 1.52 2.28
CA VAL A 474 15.60 0.77 1.02
C VAL A 474 15.44 1.72 -0.17
N ILE A 475 14.56 2.72 -0.04
CA ILE A 475 14.36 3.74 -1.07
C ILE A 475 15.62 4.59 -1.23
N GLY A 476 16.23 5.02 -0.12
CA GLY A 476 17.48 5.78 -0.12
C GLY A 476 18.64 5.00 -0.73
N HIS A 477 18.79 3.72 -0.43
CA HIS A 477 19.79 2.87 -1.06
C HIS A 477 19.61 2.82 -2.59
N ALA A 478 18.38 2.70 -3.07
CA ALA A 478 18.08 2.69 -4.50
C ALA A 478 18.34 4.04 -5.18
N LEU A 479 18.04 5.16 -4.50
CA LEU A 479 18.17 6.52 -5.04
C LEU A 479 19.55 7.16 -4.84
N GLU A 480 20.40 6.62 -3.96
CA GLU A 480 21.72 7.17 -3.62
C GLU A 480 22.64 7.40 -4.84
N PRO A 481 22.71 6.50 -5.85
CA PRO A 481 23.50 6.75 -7.04
C PRO A 481 23.00 7.95 -7.86
N LEU A 482 21.68 8.15 -7.92
CA LEU A 482 21.07 9.31 -8.59
C LEU A 482 21.33 10.60 -7.81
N ALA A 483 21.17 10.56 -6.48
CA ALA A 483 21.48 11.67 -5.58
C ALA A 483 22.93 12.17 -5.77
N ARG A 484 23.91 11.26 -5.79
CA ARG A 484 25.33 11.62 -5.97
C ARG A 484 25.68 12.08 -7.37
N SER A 485 25.01 11.53 -8.39
CA SER A 485 25.34 11.80 -9.79
C SER A 485 24.69 13.07 -10.30
N LEU A 486 23.45 13.34 -9.87
CA LEU A 486 22.58 14.37 -10.40
C LEU A 486 22.18 15.45 -9.38
N ASP A 487 22.60 15.34 -8.12
CA ASP A 487 22.53 16.39 -7.09
C ASP A 487 21.14 17.07 -7.02
N ALA A 488 21.08 18.40 -7.02
CA ALA A 488 19.86 19.21 -6.90
C ALA A 488 18.82 18.99 -8.01
N SER A 489 19.13 18.24 -9.08
CA SER A 489 18.11 17.91 -10.08
C SER A 489 17.04 16.95 -9.54
N VAL A 490 17.37 16.11 -8.55
CA VAL A 490 16.42 15.16 -7.94
C VAL A 490 15.24 15.87 -7.29
N ASN A 491 15.50 17.02 -6.64
CA ASN A 491 14.50 17.88 -6.01
C ASN A 491 14.24 19.17 -6.81
N THR A 492 14.55 19.17 -8.12
CA THR A 492 14.14 20.23 -9.04
C THR A 492 12.88 19.80 -9.76
N PHE A 493 11.85 20.62 -9.65
CA PHE A 493 10.54 20.41 -10.24
C PHE A 493 10.34 21.32 -11.42
N THR A 494 9.75 20.75 -12.46
CA THR A 494 9.51 21.38 -13.75
C THR A 494 8.03 21.42 -14.00
N ALA A 495 7.49 22.63 -14.18
CA ALA A 495 6.09 22.87 -14.51
C ALA A 495 5.94 22.96 -16.04
N TRP A 496 5.21 22.00 -16.64
CA TRP A 496 4.95 21.97 -18.08
C TRP A 496 3.59 22.53 -18.43
N SER A 497 2.63 22.29 -17.54
CA SER A 497 1.26 22.80 -17.62
C SER A 497 0.75 23.07 -16.20
N PRO A 498 -0.40 23.76 -16.07
CA PRO A 498 -1.08 23.93 -14.80
C PRO A 498 -1.28 22.61 -14.03
N ASP A 499 -1.50 21.51 -14.74
CA ASP A 499 -1.82 20.21 -14.16
C ASP A 499 -0.64 19.21 -14.18
N ALA A 500 0.51 19.60 -14.76
CA ALA A 500 1.67 18.73 -14.92
C ALA A 500 2.94 19.36 -14.34
N CYS A 501 3.28 18.91 -13.12
CA CYS A 501 4.56 19.17 -12.48
C CYS A 501 5.25 17.84 -12.20
N SER A 502 6.55 17.75 -12.48
CA SER A 502 7.35 16.55 -12.21
C SER A 502 8.77 16.93 -11.88
N SER A 503 9.45 16.11 -11.07
CA SER A 503 10.88 16.31 -10.85
C SER A 503 11.69 15.97 -12.10
N ALA A 504 12.86 16.58 -12.25
CA ALA A 504 13.75 16.31 -13.39
C ALA A 504 14.17 14.84 -13.45
N VAL A 505 14.39 14.22 -12.30
CA VAL A 505 14.73 12.80 -12.25
C VAL A 505 13.53 11.91 -12.59
N ARG A 506 12.29 12.31 -12.24
CA ARG A 506 11.09 11.59 -12.69
C ARG A 506 10.98 11.59 -14.22
N THR A 507 11.16 12.74 -14.89
CA THR A 507 11.08 12.80 -16.36
C THR A 507 12.18 11.98 -17.04
N LEU A 508 13.38 11.92 -16.44
CA LEU A 508 14.47 11.04 -16.91
C LEU A 508 14.14 9.55 -16.73
N LEU A 509 13.60 9.17 -15.57
CA LEU A 509 13.20 7.79 -15.28
C LEU A 509 12.05 7.34 -16.20
N GLU A 510 11.08 8.22 -16.49
CA GLU A 510 10.03 7.96 -17.48
C GLU A 510 10.65 7.61 -18.85
N ALA A 511 11.63 8.39 -19.33
CA ALA A 511 12.32 8.11 -20.59
C ALA A 511 13.11 6.79 -20.58
N TRP A 512 13.66 6.39 -19.44
CA TRP A 512 14.38 5.12 -19.29
C TRP A 512 13.45 3.91 -19.24
N LEU A 513 12.27 4.07 -18.63
CA LEU A 513 11.29 3.00 -18.44
C LEU A 513 10.32 2.85 -19.62
N LEU A 514 10.31 3.79 -20.57
CA LEU A 514 9.51 3.73 -21.81
C LEU A 514 9.47 2.34 -22.47
N PRO A 515 10.60 1.60 -22.67
CA PRO A 515 10.57 0.29 -23.33
C PRO A 515 9.83 -0.81 -22.55
N LEU A 516 9.56 -0.59 -21.27
CA LEU A 516 8.86 -1.53 -20.40
C LEU A 516 7.36 -1.22 -20.29
N GLN A 517 6.91 -0.08 -20.83
CA GLN A 517 5.51 0.30 -20.80
C GLN A 517 4.77 -0.31 -21.98
N ASP A 518 3.56 -0.85 -21.74
CA ASP A 518 2.67 -1.27 -22.81
C ASP A 518 2.31 -0.06 -23.69
N ALA A 519 2.16 -0.29 -25.00
CA ALA A 519 2.15 0.72 -26.06
C ALA A 519 0.93 1.70 -26.09
N GLY A 520 0.38 2.09 -24.93
CA GLY A 520 -0.86 2.88 -24.85
C GLY A 520 -0.92 3.98 -23.79
N THR A 521 0.08 4.19 -22.93
CA THR A 521 -0.07 5.12 -21.78
C THR A 521 0.61 6.48 -21.89
N ASP A 522 1.68 6.63 -22.68
CA ASP A 522 2.31 7.93 -22.97
C ASP A 522 3.02 7.84 -24.33
N GLU A 523 2.77 8.79 -25.24
CA GLU A 523 3.46 8.81 -26.53
C GLU A 523 4.94 9.15 -26.28
N PRO A 524 5.92 8.37 -26.80
CA PRO A 524 7.35 8.63 -26.60
C PRO A 524 7.75 10.08 -26.84
N ARG A 525 7.10 10.74 -27.81
CA ARG A 525 7.18 12.17 -28.07
C ARG A 525 7.00 13.03 -26.81
N GLY A 526 5.91 12.85 -26.08
CA GLY A 526 5.60 13.65 -24.90
C GLY A 526 6.67 13.51 -23.80
N VAL A 527 7.19 12.30 -23.59
CA VAL A 527 8.23 12.03 -22.59
C VAL A 527 9.55 12.72 -22.97
N TYR A 528 10.00 12.58 -24.23
CA TYR A 528 11.24 13.20 -24.69
C TYR A 528 11.16 14.73 -24.76
N GLU A 529 10.00 15.29 -25.13
CA GLU A 529 9.77 16.73 -25.09
C GLU A 529 9.86 17.29 -23.66
N ARG A 530 9.31 16.56 -22.66
CA ARG A 530 9.42 16.92 -21.24
C ARG A 530 10.87 16.86 -20.76
N VAL A 531 11.56 15.74 -20.93
CA VAL A 531 12.93 15.57 -20.40
C VAL A 531 13.94 16.50 -21.09
N ALA A 532 13.82 16.71 -22.40
CA ALA A 532 14.66 17.68 -23.12
C ALA A 532 14.33 19.13 -22.70
N GLY A 533 13.05 19.41 -22.43
CA GLY A 533 12.64 20.65 -21.79
C GLY A 533 13.29 20.85 -20.44
N THR A 534 13.33 19.81 -19.60
CA THR A 534 13.94 19.86 -18.27
C THR A 534 15.41 20.24 -18.37
N ALA A 535 16.15 19.62 -19.29
CA ALA A 535 17.58 19.84 -19.49
C ALA A 535 17.94 21.28 -19.90
N VAL A 536 16.98 22.04 -20.45
CA VAL A 536 17.20 23.42 -20.92
C VAL A 536 16.53 24.47 -20.04
N LEU A 537 16.00 24.07 -18.88
CA LEU A 537 15.35 24.99 -17.96
C LEU A 537 16.31 26.09 -17.50
N ARG A 538 15.76 27.31 -17.45
CA ARG A 538 16.50 28.50 -17.01
C ARG A 538 16.35 28.77 -15.52
N SER A 539 15.40 28.10 -14.85
CA SER A 539 15.15 28.26 -13.42
C SER A 539 14.43 27.02 -12.86
N PRO A 540 14.86 26.51 -11.70
CA PRO A 540 16.10 26.87 -10.98
C PRO A 540 17.34 26.39 -11.76
N LEU A 541 18.46 27.13 -11.65
CA LEU A 541 19.70 26.76 -12.35
C LEU A 541 20.48 25.73 -11.55
N TRP A 542 20.83 24.60 -12.18
CA TRP A 542 21.78 23.65 -11.60
C TRP A 542 23.23 24.13 -11.76
N GLY A 543 24.13 23.44 -11.06
CA GLY A 543 25.56 23.52 -11.35
C GLY A 543 25.85 23.08 -12.80
N PHE A 544 26.91 23.65 -13.40
CA PHE A 544 27.27 23.35 -14.79
C PHE A 544 27.51 21.85 -15.01
N ASP A 545 28.20 21.18 -14.09
CA ASP A 545 28.45 19.74 -14.20
C ASP A 545 27.16 18.91 -14.15
N THR A 546 26.18 19.32 -13.36
CA THR A 546 24.87 18.66 -13.26
C THR A 546 24.09 18.79 -14.57
N ASP A 547 24.09 19.98 -15.19
CA ASP A 547 23.49 20.18 -16.52
C ASP A 547 24.10 19.23 -17.56
N LEU A 548 25.44 19.12 -17.57
CA LEU A 548 26.15 18.26 -18.52
C LEU A 548 25.86 16.79 -18.28
N ARG A 549 25.84 16.32 -17.02
CA ARG A 549 25.50 14.93 -16.70
C ARG A 549 24.06 14.61 -17.07
N PHE A 550 23.11 15.49 -16.73
CA PHE A 550 21.71 15.30 -17.06
C PHE A 550 21.49 15.25 -18.57
N ALA A 551 22.04 16.22 -19.32
CA ALA A 551 21.95 16.24 -20.78
C ALA A 551 22.65 15.02 -21.43
N GLY A 552 23.80 14.58 -20.90
CA GLY A 552 24.50 13.39 -21.35
C GLY A 552 23.64 12.12 -21.20
N LEU A 553 22.95 11.95 -20.07
CA LEU A 553 22.05 10.82 -19.84
C LEU A 553 20.82 10.84 -20.77
N VAL A 554 20.28 12.03 -21.08
CA VAL A 554 19.19 12.17 -22.06
C VAL A 554 19.66 11.76 -23.45
N LEU A 555 20.83 12.21 -23.87
CA LEU A 555 21.43 11.88 -25.17
C LEU A 555 21.77 10.39 -25.30
N ASP A 556 22.38 9.79 -24.28
CA ASP A 556 22.68 8.35 -24.26
C ASP A 556 21.40 7.52 -24.34
N ARG A 557 20.33 7.95 -23.64
CA ARG A 557 19.04 7.28 -23.75
C ARG A 557 18.45 7.43 -25.15
N LEU A 558 18.45 8.64 -25.71
CA LEU A 558 17.96 8.93 -27.06
C LEU A 558 18.66 8.07 -28.11
N ALA A 559 19.98 7.93 -28.02
CA ALA A 559 20.79 7.16 -28.97
C ALA A 559 20.50 5.64 -28.94
N THR A 560 19.98 5.12 -27.83
CA THR A 560 19.72 3.69 -27.63
C THR A 560 18.24 3.33 -27.76
N ASP A 561 17.36 4.32 -27.93
CA ASP A 561 15.93 4.11 -28.03
C ASP A 561 15.49 3.82 -29.47
N HIS A 562 14.98 2.61 -29.70
CA HIS A 562 14.48 2.20 -31.01
C HIS A 562 13.04 2.67 -31.26
N LEU A 563 12.32 3.11 -30.23
CA LEU A 563 10.95 3.63 -30.34
C LEU A 563 10.91 5.10 -30.75
N VAL A 564 12.05 5.80 -30.73
CA VAL A 564 12.16 7.21 -31.09
C VAL A 564 12.26 7.38 -32.60
N SER A 565 11.40 8.23 -33.15
CA SER A 565 11.45 8.61 -34.57
C SER A 565 12.61 9.57 -34.85
N PRO A 566 13.19 9.55 -36.07
CA PRO A 566 14.26 10.47 -36.46
C PRO A 566 13.89 11.95 -36.24
N GLU A 567 12.64 12.34 -36.50
CA GLU A 567 12.17 13.71 -36.33
C GLU A 567 12.15 14.14 -34.86
N LEU A 568 11.71 13.25 -33.97
CA LEU A 568 11.75 13.50 -32.52
C LEU A 568 13.19 13.63 -32.03
N ALA A 569 14.11 12.79 -32.53
CA ALA A 569 15.52 12.88 -32.19
C ALA A 569 16.14 14.21 -32.62
N VAL A 570 15.85 14.68 -33.84
CA VAL A 570 16.26 16.00 -34.33
C VAL A 570 15.75 17.10 -33.40
N GLN A 571 14.45 17.09 -33.05
CA GLN A 571 13.86 18.12 -32.18
C GLN A 571 14.54 18.19 -30.81
N VAL A 572 14.85 17.03 -30.20
CA VAL A 572 15.58 16.96 -28.93
C VAL A 572 17.00 17.50 -29.09
N LEU A 573 17.71 17.11 -30.15
CA LEU A 573 19.07 17.56 -30.45
C LEU A 573 19.13 19.08 -30.67
N GLU A 574 18.24 19.63 -31.49
CA GLU A 574 18.12 21.08 -31.73
C GLU A 574 17.89 21.85 -30.44
N ARG A 575 17.01 21.34 -29.57
CA ARG A 575 16.68 21.98 -28.30
C ARG A 575 17.89 22.05 -27.36
N LEU A 576 18.61 20.92 -27.20
CA LEU A 576 19.81 20.86 -26.36
C LEU A 576 20.95 21.70 -26.96
N LEU A 577 21.16 21.63 -28.27
CA LEU A 577 22.22 22.35 -28.98
C LEU A 577 21.94 23.85 -29.16
N GLY A 578 20.68 24.28 -29.12
CA GLY A 578 20.27 25.68 -29.11
C GLY A 578 20.52 26.37 -27.77
N THR A 579 20.77 25.60 -26.72
CA THR A 579 21.02 26.13 -25.37
C THR A 579 22.49 26.49 -25.20
N ARG A 580 22.81 27.79 -25.12
CA ARG A 580 24.20 28.31 -25.01
C ARG A 580 25.05 27.65 -23.92
N ARG A 581 24.44 27.20 -22.82
CA ARG A 581 25.12 26.53 -21.71
C ARG A 581 25.61 25.14 -22.09
N LEU A 582 24.87 24.42 -22.93
CA LEU A 582 25.19 23.05 -23.36
C LEU A 582 25.97 23.02 -24.68
N SER A 583 25.64 23.94 -25.60
CA SER A 583 26.06 23.89 -27.01
C SER A 583 27.57 23.96 -27.24
N GLY A 584 28.31 24.64 -26.37
CA GLY A 584 29.77 24.76 -26.43
C GLY A 584 30.52 23.75 -25.55
N SER A 585 29.81 22.87 -24.84
CA SER A 585 30.45 21.94 -23.91
C SER A 585 31.01 20.71 -24.63
N LEU A 586 32.33 20.59 -24.61
CA LEU A 586 33.04 19.45 -25.19
C LEU A 586 32.82 18.15 -24.43
N ALA A 587 32.40 18.22 -23.17
CA ALA A 587 32.04 17.05 -22.38
C ALA A 587 30.82 16.30 -22.97
N LEU A 588 29.94 17.00 -23.71
CA LEU A 588 28.78 16.40 -24.36
C LEU A 588 29.08 15.83 -25.75
N ALA A 589 30.26 16.11 -26.32
CA ALA A 589 30.58 15.72 -27.69
C ALA A 589 30.43 14.20 -27.94
N PRO A 590 30.92 13.29 -27.07
CA PRO A 590 30.74 11.85 -27.30
C PRO A 590 29.26 11.43 -27.34
N HIS A 591 28.41 12.07 -26.53
CA HIS A 591 26.98 11.77 -26.45
C HIS A 591 26.24 12.22 -27.71
N PHE A 592 26.53 13.44 -28.19
CA PHE A 592 25.97 13.93 -29.45
C PHE A 592 26.39 13.06 -30.64
N VAL A 593 27.66 12.66 -30.70
CA VAL A 593 28.17 11.78 -31.77
C VAL A 593 27.43 10.44 -31.80
N ARG A 594 27.12 9.85 -30.64
CA ARG A 594 26.31 8.63 -30.57
C ARG A 594 24.89 8.84 -31.11
N CYS A 595 24.25 9.96 -30.82
CA CYS A 595 22.94 10.29 -31.40
C CYS A 595 23.03 10.43 -32.92
N PHE A 596 24.01 11.19 -33.44
CA PHE A 596 24.19 11.32 -34.90
C PHE A 596 24.39 9.96 -35.56
N LEU A 597 25.22 9.09 -34.97
CA LEU A 597 25.45 7.75 -35.50
C LEU A 597 24.20 6.86 -35.46
N ALA A 598 23.38 6.99 -34.42
CA ALA A 598 22.17 6.19 -34.24
C ALA A 598 21.07 6.55 -35.23
N PHE A 599 20.95 7.83 -35.62
CA PHE A 599 19.87 8.34 -36.46
C PHE A 599 20.25 8.61 -37.92
N ALA A 600 21.54 8.80 -38.24
CA ALA A 600 21.98 9.04 -39.62
C ALA A 600 21.60 7.88 -40.55
N GLY A 601 20.95 8.18 -41.67
CA GLY A 601 20.51 7.22 -42.68
C GLY A 601 19.21 6.51 -42.34
N ARG A 602 18.47 6.95 -41.32
CA ARG A 602 17.12 6.44 -41.03
C ARG A 602 16.06 7.11 -41.90
N GLU A 603 16.21 8.39 -42.17
CA GLU A 603 15.24 9.18 -42.95
C GLU A 603 15.89 10.40 -43.60
N SER A 604 15.76 10.49 -44.93
CA SER A 604 16.44 11.48 -45.77
C SER A 604 16.15 12.94 -45.39
N ASP A 605 14.91 13.25 -45.00
CA ASP A 605 14.51 14.61 -44.63
C ASP A 605 15.18 15.07 -43.33
N THR A 606 15.33 14.15 -42.37
CA THR A 606 16.00 14.43 -41.09
C THR A 606 17.52 14.44 -41.20
N ASP A 607 18.10 13.66 -42.12
CA ASP A 607 19.54 13.55 -42.32
C ASP A 607 20.17 14.89 -42.72
N LEU A 608 19.46 15.71 -43.50
CA LEU A 608 19.92 17.05 -43.85
C LEU A 608 20.05 17.96 -42.61
N VAL A 609 19.09 17.89 -41.69
CA VAL A 609 19.08 18.68 -40.44
C VAL A 609 20.14 18.17 -39.47
N LEU A 610 20.26 16.84 -39.32
CA LEU A 610 21.32 16.22 -38.51
C LEU A 610 22.72 16.63 -39.01
N ARG A 611 22.91 16.65 -40.33
CA ARG A 611 24.17 17.10 -40.94
C ARG A 611 24.46 18.57 -40.66
N ASP A 612 23.48 19.46 -40.72
CA ASP A 612 23.69 20.88 -40.38
C ASP A 612 24.10 21.03 -38.89
N LEU A 613 23.38 20.37 -37.98
CA LEU A 613 23.72 20.36 -36.55
C LEU A 613 25.13 19.81 -36.26
N PHE A 614 25.56 18.81 -37.01
CA PHE A 614 26.89 18.20 -36.88
C PHE A 614 28.00 19.06 -37.49
N THR A 615 27.75 19.64 -38.67
CA THR A 615 28.72 20.43 -39.45
C THR A 615 29.26 21.62 -38.67
N ASP A 616 28.40 22.31 -37.92
CA ASP A 616 28.78 23.46 -37.09
C ASP A 616 29.78 23.12 -35.97
N ARG A 617 30.00 21.83 -35.68
CA ARG A 617 30.70 21.34 -34.47
C ARG A 617 31.84 20.37 -34.75
N VAL A 618 31.85 19.72 -35.91
CA VAL A 618 32.80 18.65 -36.25
C VAL A 618 34.26 19.08 -36.09
N ASP A 619 34.61 20.30 -36.50
CA ASP A 619 35.99 20.81 -36.38
C ASP A 619 36.38 20.95 -34.90
N ALA A 620 35.52 21.53 -34.07
CA ALA A 620 35.77 21.66 -32.63
C ALA A 620 35.91 20.28 -31.95
N TYR A 621 35.09 19.31 -32.35
CA TYR A 621 35.15 17.94 -31.81
C TYR A 621 36.43 17.21 -32.20
N LEU A 622 36.87 17.31 -33.45
CA LEU A 622 38.12 16.68 -33.91
C LEU A 622 39.37 17.21 -33.21
N HIS A 623 39.37 18.49 -32.81
CA HIS A 623 40.50 19.11 -32.12
C HIS A 623 40.61 18.66 -30.66
N VAL A 624 39.48 18.46 -29.95
CA VAL A 624 39.50 18.31 -28.49
C VAL A 624 39.13 16.92 -27.98
N MET A 625 38.46 16.08 -28.78
CA MET A 625 38.08 14.74 -28.33
C MET A 625 39.30 13.84 -28.15
N ASN A 626 39.24 12.95 -27.15
CA ASN A 626 40.25 11.94 -26.91
C ASN A 626 40.33 10.95 -28.09
N PRO A 627 41.50 10.37 -28.39
CA PRO A 627 41.64 9.42 -29.49
C PRO A 627 40.67 8.23 -29.45
N ALA A 628 40.24 7.78 -28.27
CA ALA A 628 39.25 6.71 -28.14
C ALA A 628 37.85 7.11 -28.63
N ASP A 629 37.46 8.38 -28.44
CA ASP A 629 36.12 8.88 -28.78
C ASP A 629 36.05 9.45 -30.21
N ARG A 630 37.19 9.53 -30.92
CA ARG A 630 37.26 9.97 -32.33
C ARG A 630 36.74 8.92 -33.32
N ASP A 631 36.74 7.65 -32.94
CA ASP A 631 36.29 6.56 -33.81
C ASP A 631 34.82 6.75 -34.25
N PRO A 632 33.85 6.90 -33.32
CA PRO A 632 32.46 7.15 -33.70
C PRO A 632 32.28 8.47 -34.47
N LEU A 633 33.10 9.47 -34.18
CA LEU A 633 33.05 10.77 -34.86
C LEU A 633 33.42 10.63 -36.35
N VAL A 634 34.52 9.94 -36.65
CA VAL A 634 34.95 9.66 -38.02
C VAL A 634 33.95 8.75 -38.72
N GLU A 635 33.33 7.81 -38.00
CA GLU A 635 32.28 6.97 -38.54
C GLU A 635 31.03 7.77 -38.94
N VAL A 636 30.61 8.76 -38.16
CA VAL A 636 29.53 9.69 -38.54
C VAL A 636 29.89 10.45 -39.82
N ILE A 637 31.14 10.91 -39.96
CA ILE A 637 31.60 11.59 -41.18
C ILE A 637 31.49 10.67 -42.39
N ILE A 638 31.99 9.43 -42.27
CA ILE A 638 31.88 8.40 -43.33
C ILE A 638 30.43 8.16 -43.69
N ARG A 639 29.56 8.01 -42.69
CA ARG A 639 28.16 7.66 -42.89
C ARG A 639 27.39 8.74 -43.65
N PHE A 640 27.60 10.02 -43.36
CA PHE A 640 26.99 11.10 -44.14
C PHE A 640 27.51 11.15 -45.58
N GLN A 641 28.79 10.88 -45.80
CA GLN A 641 29.36 10.78 -47.14
C GLN A 641 28.80 9.59 -47.93
N GLU A 642 28.61 8.43 -47.28
CA GLU A 642 27.93 7.26 -47.87
C GLU A 642 26.47 7.53 -48.26
N LEU A 643 25.81 8.45 -47.55
CA LEU A 643 24.45 8.91 -47.87
C LEU A 643 24.42 9.99 -48.97
N GLY A 644 25.58 10.42 -49.49
CA GLY A 644 25.67 11.49 -50.49
C GLY A 644 25.44 12.89 -49.91
N ILE A 645 25.62 13.07 -48.59
CA ILE A 645 25.40 14.33 -47.88
C ILE A 645 26.75 14.85 -47.34
N PRO A 646 27.50 15.65 -48.12
CA PRO A 646 28.84 16.06 -47.73
C PRO A 646 28.84 17.01 -46.52
N ILE A 647 29.78 16.79 -45.60
CA ILE A 647 29.99 17.62 -44.40
C ILE A 647 30.97 18.75 -44.73
N LEU A 648 30.63 19.98 -44.33
CA LEU A 648 31.38 21.22 -44.66
C LEU A 648 31.53 21.51 -46.17
N GLY A 649 30.72 20.89 -47.03
CA GLY A 649 30.86 21.02 -48.49
C GLY A 649 32.19 20.49 -49.03
N ARG A 650 32.90 19.67 -48.26
CA ARG A 650 34.19 19.07 -48.63
C ARG A 650 33.98 17.67 -49.19
N ALA A 651 34.57 17.41 -50.36
CA ALA A 651 34.69 16.07 -50.90
C ALA A 651 35.54 15.20 -49.96
N THR A 652 35.44 13.87 -50.06
CA THR A 652 36.20 12.98 -49.17
C THR A 652 37.71 13.16 -49.30
N SER A 653 38.18 13.60 -50.47
CA SER A 653 39.57 13.97 -50.75
C SER A 653 40.07 15.19 -49.97
N ASP A 654 39.18 16.09 -49.54
CA ASP A 654 39.55 17.41 -49.00
C ASP A 654 39.70 17.43 -47.47
N TRP A 655 39.38 16.31 -46.83
CA TRP A 655 39.46 16.13 -45.39
C TRP A 655 40.90 15.79 -44.95
N HIS A 656 41.76 16.80 -44.92
CA HIS A 656 43.11 16.70 -44.37
C HIS A 656 43.15 17.13 -42.89
N HIS A 657 42.59 16.29 -42.02
CA HIS A 657 42.67 16.48 -40.57
C HIS A 657 43.47 15.34 -39.93
N GLU A 658 44.52 15.66 -39.16
CA GLU A 658 45.42 14.68 -38.53
C GLU A 658 44.64 13.63 -37.70
N ALA A 659 43.62 14.08 -36.98
CA ALA A 659 42.71 13.22 -36.21
C ALA A 659 41.98 12.16 -37.06
N VAL A 660 41.53 12.51 -38.28
CA VAL A 660 40.88 11.57 -39.20
C VAL A 660 41.91 10.57 -39.73
N ALA A 661 43.07 11.04 -40.20
CA ALA A 661 44.14 10.18 -40.69
C ALA A 661 44.62 9.17 -39.62
N THR A 662 44.76 9.62 -38.38
CA THR A 662 45.15 8.77 -37.24
C THR A 662 44.09 7.71 -36.94
N THR A 663 42.81 8.07 -37.01
CA THR A 663 41.69 7.15 -36.78
C THR A 663 41.62 6.08 -37.88
N LEU A 664 41.72 6.48 -39.16
CA LEU A 664 41.74 5.57 -40.29
C LEU A 664 42.98 4.65 -40.30
N ALA A 665 44.12 5.10 -39.76
CA ALA A 665 45.29 4.25 -39.59
C ALA A 665 45.04 3.12 -38.56
N ARG A 666 44.22 3.37 -37.53
CA ARG A 666 43.88 2.41 -36.48
C ARG A 666 42.69 1.51 -36.86
N ARG A 667 41.64 2.06 -37.47
CA ARG A 667 40.38 1.38 -37.82
C ARG A 667 40.36 1.00 -39.30
N VAL A 668 40.85 -0.21 -39.58
CA VAL A 668 40.98 -0.75 -40.95
C VAL A 668 39.62 -0.86 -41.65
N ASP A 669 38.55 -1.12 -40.92
CA ASP A 669 37.17 -1.13 -41.40
C ASP A 669 36.73 0.25 -41.92
N LEU A 670 36.92 1.30 -41.13
CA LEU A 670 36.61 2.68 -41.52
C LEU A 670 37.49 3.15 -42.68
N LYS A 671 38.77 2.76 -42.70
CA LYS A 671 39.70 3.04 -43.81
C LYS A 671 39.22 2.48 -45.15
N LYS A 672 38.65 1.27 -45.15
CA LYS A 672 38.11 0.65 -46.37
C LYS A 672 36.89 1.41 -46.88
N ARG A 673 35.95 1.76 -45.97
CA ARG A 673 34.76 2.57 -46.30
C ARG A 673 35.17 3.95 -46.85
N TRP A 674 36.10 4.62 -46.17
CA TRP A 674 36.65 5.91 -46.61
C TRP A 674 37.29 5.85 -48.01
N ALA A 675 38.07 4.80 -48.28
CA ALA A 675 38.72 4.64 -49.59
C ALA A 675 37.74 4.34 -50.73
N ALA A 676 36.62 3.65 -50.44
CA ALA A 676 35.58 3.40 -51.42
C ALA A 676 34.90 4.71 -51.88
N LEU A 677 34.62 5.61 -50.93
CA LEU A 677 34.04 6.93 -51.23
C LEU A 677 34.94 7.79 -52.12
N ALA A 678 36.26 7.76 -51.87
CA ALA A 678 37.23 8.48 -52.69
C ALA A 678 37.39 7.89 -54.11
N ALA A 679 37.02 6.63 -54.34
CA ALA A 679 37.04 6.03 -55.67
C ALA A 679 35.82 6.47 -56.51
N ASP A 680 34.69 6.74 -55.86
CA ASP A 680 33.48 7.27 -56.50
C ASP A 680 33.58 8.78 -56.79
N ASP A 681 34.26 9.57 -55.93
CA ASP A 681 34.54 11.02 -56.13
C ASP A 681 35.37 11.30 -57.41
N VAL A 682 36.17 10.32 -57.88
CA VAL A 682 37.02 10.44 -59.08
C VAL A 682 36.26 10.09 -60.37
N GLY A 683 35.01 9.62 -60.27
CA GLY A 683 34.20 9.20 -61.41
C GLY A 683 33.58 10.31 -62.26
N ASP A 684 33.57 11.57 -61.79
CA ASP A 684 32.81 12.66 -62.43
C ASP A 684 33.66 13.79 -63.06
N LEU A 685 34.90 13.49 -63.47
CA LEU A 685 35.74 14.42 -64.23
C LEU A 685 36.40 13.74 -65.44
N GLY A 686 35.75 13.80 -66.61
CA GLY A 686 36.45 13.73 -67.89
C GLY A 686 35.74 12.98 -69.02
N ALA A 687 35.17 13.75 -69.93
CA ALA A 687 34.65 13.33 -71.22
C ALA A 687 35.61 12.44 -72.03
N ARG A 688 35.05 11.41 -72.67
CA ARG A 688 35.46 10.96 -74.01
C ARG A 688 34.21 10.76 -74.87
N GLY A 689 34.10 11.61 -75.89
CA GLY A 689 33.22 11.39 -77.03
C GLY A 689 33.84 10.42 -78.03
N ASP A 690 32.94 9.82 -78.80
CA ASP A 690 33.03 9.26 -80.16
C ASP A 690 33.89 7.98 -80.36
N ALA A 691 33.51 6.95 -81.12
CA ALA A 691 32.50 6.83 -82.19
C ALA A 691 32.11 5.34 -82.47
N GLU A 692 30.92 5.16 -83.08
CA GLU A 692 30.49 4.11 -84.05
C GLU A 692 30.18 2.67 -83.56
N LEU A 693 28.89 2.26 -83.56
CA LEU A 693 28.10 1.56 -84.63
C LEU A 693 28.29 0.03 -84.62
N VAL A 694 27.21 -0.73 -84.41
CA VAL A 694 26.59 -1.67 -85.37
C VAL A 694 25.33 -2.33 -84.75
N GLU A 695 24.34 -2.43 -85.63
CA GLU A 695 23.03 -3.09 -85.66
C GLU A 695 22.84 -4.43 -84.92
N ASP A 696 21.69 -4.52 -84.24
CA ASP A 696 20.53 -5.39 -84.53
C ASP A 696 20.62 -6.93 -84.45
N VAL A 697 19.44 -7.52 -84.15
CA VAL A 697 18.99 -8.92 -84.34
C VAL A 697 19.03 -9.91 -83.16
N ALA A 698 17.81 -10.09 -82.62
CA ALA A 698 17.08 -11.34 -82.33
C ALA A 698 17.41 -12.27 -81.14
N ASP A 699 16.45 -12.28 -80.19
CA ASP A 699 15.44 -13.33 -80.00
C ASP A 699 15.80 -14.69 -79.32
N VAL A 700 14.78 -15.17 -78.61
CA VAL A 700 14.51 -16.54 -78.11
C VAL A 700 15.07 -16.95 -76.74
N ASP A 701 14.28 -16.60 -75.71
CA ASP A 701 13.32 -17.49 -75.02
C ASP A 701 13.73 -18.92 -74.57
N ARG A 702 13.10 -19.33 -73.46
CA ARG A 702 13.10 -20.63 -72.71
C ARG A 702 14.17 -20.75 -71.63
N GLY A 703 13.84 -21.01 -70.36
CA GLY A 703 12.60 -21.38 -69.70
C GLY A 703 12.97 -21.93 -68.32
N ARG A 704 12.45 -21.31 -67.26
CA ARG A 704 11.42 -21.84 -66.36
C ARG A 704 11.86 -22.91 -65.34
N LEU A 705 11.73 -22.45 -64.08
CA LEU A 705 10.99 -23.04 -62.96
C LEU A 705 11.59 -24.23 -62.19
N GLY A 706 11.88 -23.93 -60.94
CA GLY A 706 11.67 -24.77 -59.75
C GLY A 706 11.36 -23.84 -58.59
#